data_AF-A0A2H5V8F7-F1
#
_entry.id   AF-A0A2H5V8F7-F1
#
_cell.length_a   1.000
_cell.length_b   1.000
_cell.length_c   1.000
_cell.angle_alpha   90.00
_cell.angle_beta   90.00
_cell.angle_gamma   90.00
#
_symmetry.space_group_name_H-M   'P 1'
#
loop_
_entity.id
_entity.type
_entity.pdbx_description
1 polymer ?
#
loop_
_entity_poly.entity_id
_entity_poly.type
_entity_poly.pdbx_seq_one_letter_code
_entity_poly.pdbx_strand_id
1 'polypeptide(L)'
;MIDSIRLVDFISHKDTTIRFGEGVTVFIGRNGSGKSSVIDGITYALYGEHTRHHNSNLVRHGAHHSSLILEFSMNSRRYKVEKRLSAKGTLESGVLYELGDGSWKVLAAGERRQFGESMSDEIAKILGLDYERMSVAAIIQQGEIDRIIEYKPKEFKELINSIIGIDRLDNAYERMRYVIDGFRERLRSVYGYDDNSRDTLARDVERYEKDVEEMKRRISRIEEEVRRVEEEKVTLEKEYEEMRGKKERFEGLKVRISNLLNYIGERKRSLEREVEEIKATISKAEECMISAEQEEEVKASLDSAEEKVNRLSDEINRYEKEYTRLESLKRLVADKRNLLSNAREQLSTVERLKYVPDELSKVKERLKEVSSRISSSNEEIGRLKGLMECASKIEFKGNICPVCNSKVERINPLFDKNELKRMIQDASREVDMLKREYLKLENRLKELEGYNEQLHMAKGFLEMNKIASINSIYALEEEVNSLSREVNSINTIKSKINSLVVERNSAYDTMREYRRRLDEINKARAFLDAKSIRSRDDLERLRREVRDREVLVRRLKIFLEKDAQTIALSMISSSTAYNIDEYAIDEYSKRLVGEIVTLAGECKGFSEERYMKIEHKLREVERVERERERELAGLKSRLDAIINDLERLKVTLKVLDHAYNHTTMLEMIREKVFHRDSIVARSLRSWALQHISDKASEYARAFSIDVSRIELVEGEGSNEVKIACYGRRGLIDLASMSGGEKVAIALAIRFAIAYVMGGYRLDFVIMDEPTVHLDEERRASIVELIRLLAEGSALKQIIIITHDSEIFEDADVDHLYKFEMTDQGTVVSEIRVQL
;
A
#
# COMPACT_ATOMS: atom_id res chain seq x y z
N MET A 1 100.11 3.50 29.64
CA MET A 1 101.57 3.56 29.51
C MET A 1 101.91 3.97 28.09
N ILE A 2 102.89 4.85 27.91
CA ILE A 2 103.46 5.15 26.61
C ILE A 2 104.55 4.10 26.34
N ASP A 3 104.52 3.42 25.19
CA ASP A 3 105.49 2.36 24.87
C ASP A 3 106.70 2.92 24.11
N SER A 4 106.46 3.76 23.09
CA SER A 4 107.51 4.39 22.30
C SER A 4 107.01 5.58 21.50
N ILE A 5 107.92 6.50 21.20
CA ILE A 5 107.67 7.60 20.26
C ILE A 5 108.79 7.70 19.23
N ARG A 6 108.42 7.84 17.96
CA ARG A 6 109.32 8.17 16.86
C ARG A 6 108.94 9.52 16.25
N LEU A 7 109.92 10.40 16.15
CA LEU A 7 109.80 11.77 15.66
C LEU A 7 110.72 11.97 14.45
N VAL A 8 110.15 12.20 13.28
CA VAL A 8 110.89 12.43 12.02
C VAL A 8 110.63 13.84 11.53
N ASP A 9 111.71 14.60 11.33
CA ASP A 9 111.69 16.02 10.96
C ASP A 9 110.71 16.84 11.82
N PHE A 10 110.78 16.62 13.14
CA PHE A 10 109.89 17.22 14.14
C PHE A 10 110.69 18.17 15.04
N ILE A 11 110.41 19.47 14.97
CA ILE A 11 111.14 20.54 15.68
C ILE A 11 112.66 20.42 15.46
N SER A 12 113.43 19.98 16.45
CA SER A 12 114.89 19.77 16.36
C SER A 12 115.28 18.33 16.05
N HIS A 13 114.34 17.39 16.07
CA HIS A 13 114.55 15.96 15.83
C HIS A 13 114.57 15.64 14.33
N LYS A 14 115.67 15.05 13.84
CA LYS A 14 115.77 14.55 12.45
C LYS A 14 115.02 13.24 12.26
N ASP A 15 115.39 12.25 13.08
CA ASP A 15 114.76 10.95 13.21
C ASP A 15 115.19 10.44 14.59
N THR A 16 114.32 10.64 15.58
CA THR A 16 114.57 10.27 16.96
C THR A 16 113.54 9.24 17.36
N THR A 17 113.99 8.09 17.86
CA THR A 17 113.11 7.07 18.45
C THR A 17 113.49 6.91 19.92
N ILE A 18 112.50 7.09 20.80
CA ILE A 18 112.65 6.86 22.24
C ILE A 18 111.68 5.73 22.62
N ARG A 19 112.19 4.76 23.36
CA ARG A 19 111.37 3.69 23.94
C ARG A 19 111.23 3.98 25.41
N PHE A 20 110.02 3.79 25.92
CA PHE A 20 109.74 3.99 27.33
C PHE A 20 109.48 2.62 27.97
N GLY A 21 110.00 2.45 29.19
CA GLY A 21 109.78 1.26 30.00
C GLY A 21 108.80 1.51 31.14
N GLU A 22 108.60 0.47 31.95
CA GLU A 22 108.11 0.65 33.31
C GLU A 22 109.18 1.35 34.16
N GLY A 23 108.77 1.99 35.26
CA GLY A 23 109.65 2.71 36.17
C GLY A 23 109.88 4.17 35.78
N VAL A 24 111.02 4.72 36.20
CA VAL A 24 111.37 6.14 36.09
C VAL A 24 112.27 6.38 34.88
N THR A 25 111.78 7.17 33.93
CA THR A 25 112.54 7.65 32.77
C THR A 25 112.86 9.13 32.95
N VAL A 26 114.14 9.50 32.91
CA VAL A 26 114.60 10.90 33.06
C VAL A 26 115.24 11.39 31.77
N PHE A 27 114.84 12.58 31.30
CA PHE A 27 115.42 13.28 30.16
C PHE A 27 116.29 14.43 30.67
N ILE A 28 117.60 14.36 30.43
CA ILE A 28 118.57 15.39 30.83
C ILE A 28 119.17 16.11 29.62
N GLY A 29 119.49 17.39 29.75
CA GLY A 29 120.14 18.17 28.70
C GLY A 29 119.91 19.67 28.84
N ARG A 30 120.71 20.48 28.13
CA ARG A 30 120.58 21.95 28.17
C ARG A 30 119.24 22.42 27.60
N ASN A 31 118.81 23.62 28.00
CA ASN A 31 117.63 24.25 27.41
C ASN A 31 117.81 24.39 25.89
N GLY A 32 116.75 24.06 25.15
CA GLY A 32 116.78 24.03 23.68
C GLY A 32 117.34 22.76 23.05
N SER A 33 117.68 21.71 23.82
CA SER A 33 118.17 20.44 23.26
C SER A 33 117.10 19.53 22.65
N GLY A 34 115.81 19.90 22.74
CA GLY A 34 114.68 19.14 22.19
C GLY A 34 113.93 18.26 23.19
N LYS A 35 114.20 18.34 24.50
CA LYS A 35 113.53 17.51 25.52
C LYS A 35 112.00 17.69 25.53
N SER A 36 111.52 18.92 25.73
CA SER A 36 110.08 19.24 25.76
C SER A 36 109.38 19.00 24.41
N SER A 37 110.14 18.97 23.30
CA SER A 37 109.61 18.59 21.99
C SER A 37 109.08 17.16 21.95
N VAL A 38 109.59 16.26 22.81
CA VAL A 38 109.06 14.90 22.95
C VAL A 38 107.67 14.92 23.58
N ILE A 39 107.44 15.75 24.60
CA ILE A 39 106.11 15.92 25.22
C ILE A 39 105.13 16.50 24.21
N ASP A 40 105.53 17.56 23.47
CA ASP A 40 104.73 18.13 22.38
C ASP A 40 104.35 17.03 21.36
N GLY A 41 105.27 16.11 21.05
CA GLY A 41 105.01 14.97 20.19
C GLY A 41 103.98 13.99 20.75
N ILE A 42 104.08 13.65 22.04
CA ILE A 42 103.12 12.76 22.74
C ILE A 42 101.73 13.40 22.79
N THR A 43 101.62 14.66 23.24
CA THR A 43 100.32 15.35 23.36
C THR A 43 99.69 15.57 22.00
N TYR A 44 100.48 15.92 21.00
CA TYR A 44 99.98 16.09 19.64
C TYR A 44 99.53 14.76 19.03
N ALA A 45 100.22 13.66 19.30
CA ALA A 45 99.78 12.32 18.88
C ALA A 45 98.42 11.95 19.49
N LEU A 46 98.27 12.11 20.82
CA LEU A 46 97.07 11.67 21.53
C LEU A 46 95.86 12.59 21.30
N TYR A 47 96.06 13.91 21.30
CA TYR A 47 94.96 14.88 21.32
C TYR A 47 94.97 15.88 20.17
N GLY A 48 96.06 15.96 19.41
CA GLY A 48 96.26 17.01 18.41
C GLY A 48 96.62 18.38 19.00
N GLU A 49 96.92 18.44 20.30
CA GLU A 49 97.23 19.66 21.06
C GLU A 49 98.72 19.72 21.45
N HIS A 50 99.30 20.92 21.52
CA HIS A 50 100.71 21.15 21.83
C HIS A 50 100.99 22.60 22.29
N THR A 51 102.19 22.86 22.85
CA THR A 51 102.55 24.20 23.39
C THR A 51 102.95 25.22 22.33
N ARG A 52 103.37 24.75 21.14
CA ARG A 52 103.97 25.58 20.07
C ARG A 52 103.02 26.49 19.26
N HIS A 53 101.81 26.77 19.74
CA HIS A 53 100.76 27.60 19.13
C HIS A 53 100.22 27.15 17.75
N HIS A 54 101.09 26.95 16.75
CA HIS A 54 100.74 26.55 15.39
C HIS A 54 101.43 25.24 15.00
N ASN A 55 100.69 24.32 14.36
CA ASN A 55 101.23 23.03 13.90
C ASN A 55 102.44 23.17 12.96
N SER A 56 102.57 24.29 12.23
CA SER A 56 103.75 24.56 11.39
C SER A 56 105.04 24.59 12.20
N ASN A 57 104.96 24.95 13.49
CA ASN A 57 106.10 25.01 14.39
C ASN A 57 106.52 23.64 14.91
N LEU A 58 105.73 22.60 14.66
CA LEU A 58 106.11 21.20 14.92
C LEU A 58 107.02 20.64 13.81
N VAL A 59 107.01 21.25 12.62
CA VAL A 59 107.81 20.81 11.48
C VAL A 59 109.21 21.40 11.58
N ARG A 60 110.24 20.55 11.43
CA ARG A 60 111.63 21.00 11.44
C ARG A 60 111.90 22.02 10.34
N HIS A 61 112.64 23.08 10.65
CA HIS A 61 113.02 24.09 9.66
C HIS A 61 113.73 23.47 8.45
N GLY A 62 113.21 23.75 7.25
CA GLY A 62 113.73 23.22 5.98
C GLY A 62 113.14 21.88 5.56
N ALA A 63 112.34 21.21 6.40
CA ALA A 63 111.68 19.96 6.04
C ALA A 63 110.37 20.20 5.29
N HIS A 64 110.03 19.29 4.37
CA HIS A 64 108.78 19.35 3.61
C HIS A 64 107.59 18.70 4.33
N HIS A 65 107.88 17.77 5.24
CA HIS A 65 106.89 17.05 6.02
C HIS A 65 107.47 16.73 7.39
N SER A 66 106.61 16.49 8.38
CA SER A 66 106.97 15.92 9.67
C SER A 66 106.12 14.67 9.91
N SER A 67 106.70 13.63 10.49
CA SER A 67 105.98 12.39 10.80
C SER A 67 106.23 11.98 12.24
N LEU A 68 105.18 11.51 12.90
CA LEU A 68 105.26 10.97 14.25
C LEU A 68 104.55 9.64 14.35
N ILE A 69 105.11 8.75 15.17
CA ILE A 69 104.51 7.47 15.52
C ILE A 69 104.56 7.34 17.03
N LEU A 70 103.41 7.14 17.66
CA LEU A 70 103.29 6.88 19.09
C LEU A 70 102.67 5.51 19.30
N GLU A 71 103.33 4.63 20.06
CA GLU A 71 102.73 3.40 20.57
C GLU A 71 102.42 3.56 22.05
N PHE A 72 101.24 3.14 22.47
CA PHE A 72 100.82 3.19 23.88
C PHE A 72 99.93 2.01 24.24
N SER A 73 99.92 1.65 25.52
CA SER A 73 99.16 0.53 26.06
C SER A 73 98.17 0.99 27.13
N MET A 74 96.94 0.48 27.06
CA MET A 74 95.82 0.83 27.95
C MET A 74 94.90 -0.38 28.14
N ASN A 75 94.53 -0.72 29.39
CA ASN A 75 93.66 -1.87 29.71
C ASN A 75 94.08 -3.20 29.04
N SER A 76 95.39 -3.50 29.01
CA SER A 76 95.99 -4.67 28.33
C SER A 76 95.83 -4.70 26.81
N ARG A 77 95.48 -3.58 26.18
CA ARG A 77 95.40 -3.41 24.72
C ARG A 77 96.50 -2.46 24.27
N ARG A 78 97.06 -2.71 23.08
CA ARG A 78 98.11 -1.89 22.47
C ARG A 78 97.56 -1.08 21.31
N TYR A 79 97.91 0.19 21.29
CA TYR A 79 97.47 1.16 20.31
C TYR A 79 98.68 1.79 19.61
N LYS A 80 98.51 2.17 18.36
CA LYS A 80 99.50 2.90 17.57
C LYS A 80 98.84 4.08 16.89
N VAL A 81 99.45 5.24 17.00
CA VAL A 81 99.03 6.48 16.35
C VAL A 81 100.10 6.89 15.37
N GLU A 82 99.72 7.10 14.12
CA GLU A 82 100.60 7.62 13.08
C GLU A 82 100.02 8.95 12.60
N LYS A 83 100.80 10.04 12.66
CA LYS A 83 100.43 11.34 12.09
C LYS A 83 101.52 11.88 11.17
N ARG A 84 101.10 12.53 10.09
CA ARG A 84 101.97 13.20 9.12
C ARG A 84 101.46 14.62 8.87
N LEU A 85 102.37 15.58 9.00
CA LEU A 85 102.13 17.00 8.77
C LEU A 85 102.83 17.48 7.49
N SER A 86 102.18 18.36 6.74
CA SER A 86 102.81 19.12 5.66
C SER A 86 103.71 20.22 6.22
N ALA A 87 104.57 20.81 5.38
CA ALA A 87 105.40 21.97 5.76
C ALA A 87 104.62 23.16 6.34
N LYS A 88 103.31 23.28 6.04
CA LYS A 88 102.43 24.32 6.58
C LYS A 88 101.74 23.92 7.88
N GLY A 89 102.01 22.73 8.42
CA GLY A 89 101.36 22.20 9.63
C GLY A 89 99.97 21.60 9.39
N THR A 90 99.57 21.36 8.14
CA THR A 90 98.30 20.68 7.83
C THR A 90 98.46 19.18 8.03
N LEU A 91 97.52 18.54 8.73
CA LEU A 91 97.50 17.08 8.91
C LEU A 91 97.18 16.41 7.56
N GLU A 92 98.18 15.79 6.94
CA GLU A 92 98.05 15.06 5.67
C GLU A 92 97.51 13.64 5.87
N SER A 93 97.93 13.01 6.97
CA SER A 93 97.48 11.68 7.35
C SER A 93 97.48 11.55 8.87
N GLY A 94 96.45 10.92 9.40
CA GLY A 94 96.35 10.54 10.79
C GLY A 94 95.58 9.23 10.87
N VAL A 95 96.19 8.19 11.44
CA VAL A 95 95.50 6.90 11.67
C VAL A 95 95.77 6.38 13.09
N LEU A 96 94.71 5.95 13.77
CA LEU A 96 94.75 5.21 15.03
C LEU A 96 94.53 3.73 14.74
N TYR A 97 95.41 2.90 15.27
CA TYR A 97 95.36 1.45 15.16
C TYR A 97 95.23 0.80 16.54
N GLU A 98 94.57 -0.35 16.60
CA GLU A 98 94.53 -1.27 17.74
C GLU A 98 95.15 -2.61 17.32
N LEU A 99 96.00 -3.19 18.17
CA LEU A 99 96.60 -4.50 17.91
C LEU A 99 95.58 -5.61 18.20
N GLY A 100 95.08 -6.26 17.15
CA GLY A 100 94.15 -7.39 17.24
C GLY A 100 94.68 -8.61 16.49
N ASP A 101 94.55 -9.81 17.07
CA ASP A 101 94.94 -11.09 16.45
C ASP A 101 96.35 -11.09 15.82
N GLY A 102 97.31 -10.35 16.42
CA GLY A 102 98.68 -10.22 15.92
C GLY A 102 98.91 -9.20 14.79
N SER A 103 97.89 -8.41 14.42
CA SER A 103 97.97 -7.37 13.37
C SER A 103 97.35 -6.03 13.79
N TRP A 104 97.84 -4.93 13.24
CA TRP A 104 97.30 -3.58 13.51
C TRP A 104 96.02 -3.33 12.70
N LYS A 105 94.88 -3.16 13.38
CA LYS A 105 93.56 -2.84 12.77
C LYS A 105 93.26 -1.36 12.92
N VAL A 106 92.77 -0.70 11.87
CA VAL A 106 92.38 0.72 11.90
C VAL A 106 91.12 0.90 12.75
N LEU A 107 91.20 1.78 13.75
CA LEU A 107 90.07 2.14 14.61
C LEU A 107 89.45 3.47 14.21
N ALA A 108 90.28 4.46 13.87
CA ALA A 108 89.85 5.78 13.40
C ALA A 108 90.89 6.40 12.46
N ALA A 109 90.46 7.23 11.51
CA ALA A 109 91.35 7.93 10.59
C ALA A 109 90.90 9.38 10.33
N GLY A 110 91.83 10.33 10.46
CA GLY A 110 91.60 11.76 10.23
C GLY A 110 90.81 12.49 11.32
N GLU A 111 90.50 13.76 11.03
CA GLU A 111 89.87 14.73 11.95
C GLU A 111 88.62 15.35 11.29
N ARG A 112 87.64 14.52 10.89
CA ARG A 112 86.40 14.93 10.22
C ARG A 112 85.25 15.11 11.21
N ARG A 113 85.41 16.05 12.15
CA ARG A 113 84.45 16.33 13.23
C ARG A 113 83.01 16.57 12.75
N GLN A 114 82.85 17.11 11.55
CA GLN A 114 81.54 17.39 10.91
C GLN A 114 80.72 16.12 10.61
N PHE A 115 81.39 14.97 10.48
CA PHE A 115 80.77 13.67 10.23
C PHE A 115 80.82 12.76 11.47
N GLY A 116 81.22 13.30 12.64
CA GLY A 116 81.37 12.54 13.88
C GLY A 116 82.60 11.64 13.93
N GLU A 117 83.51 11.76 12.95
CA GLU A 117 84.74 10.97 12.84
C GLU A 117 85.94 11.81 13.27
N SER A 118 86.39 11.65 14.51
CA SER A 118 87.57 12.33 15.05
C SER A 118 88.46 11.27 15.69
N MET A 119 89.67 11.10 15.16
CA MET A 119 90.64 10.22 15.79
C MET A 119 90.96 10.69 17.21
N SER A 120 91.19 11.99 17.40
CA SER A 120 91.52 12.54 18.72
C SER A 120 90.37 12.35 19.72
N ASP A 121 89.11 12.43 19.30
CA ASP A 121 87.96 12.16 20.19
C ASP A 121 87.88 10.67 20.56
N GLU A 122 88.20 9.77 19.63
CA GLU A 122 88.21 8.33 19.90
C GLU A 122 89.37 7.97 20.84
N ILE A 123 90.55 8.58 20.66
CA ILE A 123 91.66 8.46 21.62
C ILE A 123 91.24 8.99 23.00
N ALA A 124 90.57 10.14 23.08
CA ALA A 124 90.08 10.71 24.34
C ALA A 124 89.07 9.78 25.05
N LYS A 125 88.20 9.08 24.31
CA LYS A 125 87.31 8.06 24.88
C LYS A 125 88.06 6.83 25.40
N ILE A 126 89.12 6.39 24.71
CA ILE A 126 89.96 5.26 25.11
C ILE A 126 90.73 5.60 26.40
N LEU A 127 91.34 6.79 26.44
CA LEU A 127 92.06 7.29 27.61
C LEU A 127 91.11 7.69 28.75
N GLY A 128 89.86 8.04 28.43
CA GLY A 128 88.83 8.42 29.38
C GLY A 128 88.96 9.85 29.93
N LEU A 129 89.92 10.62 29.43
CA LEU A 129 90.15 12.04 29.73
C LEU A 129 90.42 12.80 28.44
N ASP A 130 89.88 14.01 28.34
CA ASP A 130 90.24 14.98 27.31
C ASP A 130 91.61 15.62 27.59
N TYR A 131 92.10 16.46 26.68
CA TYR A 131 93.40 17.13 26.81
C TYR A 131 93.48 18.03 28.04
N GLU A 132 92.45 18.83 28.30
CA GLU A 132 92.41 19.76 29.43
C GLU A 132 92.53 19.00 30.76
N ARG A 133 91.80 17.89 30.93
CA ARG A 133 91.87 17.05 32.13
C ARG A 133 93.17 16.25 32.19
N MET A 134 93.68 15.77 31.06
CA MET A 134 94.94 15.04 30.98
C MET A 134 96.14 15.91 31.37
N SER A 135 96.16 17.19 30.95
CA SER A 135 97.22 18.15 31.31
C SER A 135 97.24 18.50 32.81
N VAL A 136 96.09 18.43 33.47
CA VAL A 136 96.00 18.61 34.93
C VAL A 136 96.33 17.32 35.67
N ALA A 137 95.89 16.15 35.18
CA ALA A 137 96.02 14.89 35.91
C ALA A 137 97.39 14.20 35.74
N ALA A 138 97.94 14.12 34.53
CA ALA A 138 99.07 13.23 34.23
C ALA A 138 100.18 13.84 33.37
N ILE A 139 99.88 14.70 32.39
CA ILE A 139 100.89 15.30 31.50
C ILE A 139 101.12 16.77 31.88
N ILE A 140 102.15 17.03 32.67
CA ILE A 140 102.47 18.37 33.18
C ILE A 140 103.50 19.02 32.27
N GLN A 141 103.12 20.09 31.59
CA GLN A 141 104.05 20.91 30.80
C GLN A 141 104.70 22.00 31.67
N GLN A 142 105.76 22.62 31.16
CA GLN A 142 106.52 23.63 31.88
C GLN A 142 105.62 24.80 32.31
N GLY A 143 105.67 25.16 33.60
CA GLY A 143 104.86 26.25 34.17
C GLY A 143 103.39 25.89 34.41
N GLU A 144 102.97 24.65 34.17
CA GLU A 144 101.59 24.20 34.38
C GLU A 144 101.36 23.53 35.73
N ILE A 145 102.41 23.34 36.56
CA ILE A 145 102.34 22.57 37.81
C ILE A 145 101.24 23.11 38.74
N ASP A 146 101.21 24.43 38.96
CA ASP A 146 100.27 25.09 39.87
C ASP A 146 98.81 25.12 39.36
N ARG A 147 98.55 24.77 38.09
CA ARG A 147 97.18 24.85 37.53
C ARG A 147 96.14 24.02 38.27
N ILE A 148 96.55 22.94 38.91
CA ILE A 148 95.62 22.06 39.65
C ILE A 148 95.01 22.74 40.88
N ILE A 149 95.76 23.62 41.55
CA ILE A 149 95.28 24.36 42.72
C ILE A 149 94.50 25.62 42.33
N GLU A 150 94.70 26.13 41.11
CA GLU A 150 93.97 27.26 40.53
C GLU A 150 92.69 26.85 39.79
N TYR A 151 92.46 25.54 39.66
CA TYR A 151 91.31 24.99 38.93
C TYR A 151 89.99 25.37 39.63
N LYS A 152 88.96 25.76 38.86
CA LYS A 152 87.70 26.20 39.48
C LYS A 152 87.05 25.02 40.23
N PRO A 153 86.43 25.22 41.41
CA PRO A 153 85.88 24.12 42.22
C PRO A 153 84.89 23.19 41.48
N LYS A 154 84.11 23.74 40.54
CA LYS A 154 83.20 22.96 39.69
C LYS A 154 83.94 22.14 38.64
N GLU A 155 84.93 22.73 37.97
CA GLU A 155 85.76 22.05 36.97
C GLU A 155 86.59 20.95 37.65
N PHE A 156 87.07 21.19 38.87
CA PHE A 156 87.79 20.20 39.67
C PHE A 156 86.89 19.02 40.06
N LYS A 157 85.62 19.28 40.42
CA LYS A 157 84.62 18.20 40.62
C LYS A 157 84.44 17.36 39.37
N GLU A 158 84.32 17.97 38.19
CA GLU A 158 84.18 17.23 36.93
C GLU A 158 85.44 16.42 36.58
N LEU A 159 86.63 16.94 36.88
CA LEU A 159 87.88 16.18 36.79
C LEU A 159 87.81 14.92 37.67
N ILE A 160 87.43 15.06 38.94
CA ILE A 160 87.25 13.92 39.86
C ILE A 160 86.20 12.94 39.34
N ASN A 161 85.05 13.42 38.85
CA ASN A 161 83.99 12.57 38.27
C ASN A 161 84.51 11.73 37.10
N SER A 162 85.32 12.36 36.25
CA SER A 162 85.92 11.70 35.08
C SER A 162 86.92 10.63 35.50
N ILE A 163 87.75 10.94 36.51
CA ILE A 163 88.76 10.04 37.08
C ILE A 163 88.11 8.75 37.60
N ILE A 164 87.06 8.87 38.43
CA ILE A 164 86.36 7.71 39.01
C ILE A 164 85.33 7.07 38.05
N GLY A 165 85.07 7.73 36.91
CA GLY A 165 84.20 7.21 35.87
C GLY A 165 82.70 7.37 36.09
N ILE A 166 82.27 8.37 36.86
CA ILE A 166 80.85 8.72 37.01
C ILE A 166 80.21 9.07 35.66
N ASP A 167 80.95 9.59 34.69
CA ASP A 167 80.44 9.88 33.33
C ASP A 167 79.78 8.66 32.65
N ARG A 168 80.21 7.44 32.99
CA ARG A 168 79.59 6.21 32.47
C ARG A 168 78.20 5.98 33.06
N LEU A 169 78.01 6.36 34.33
CA LEU A 169 76.71 6.31 34.99
C LEU A 169 75.75 7.33 34.35
N ASP A 170 76.21 8.55 34.06
CA ASP A 170 75.40 9.55 33.36
C ASP A 170 74.97 9.08 31.97
N ASN A 171 75.87 8.43 31.22
CA ASN A 171 75.51 7.84 29.94
C ASN A 171 74.45 6.73 30.09
N ALA A 172 74.59 5.87 31.11
CA ALA A 172 73.61 4.84 31.42
C ALA A 172 72.26 5.44 31.83
N TYR A 173 72.25 6.53 32.60
CA TYR A 173 71.06 7.26 33.02
C TYR A 173 70.25 7.77 31.83
N GLU A 174 70.91 8.39 30.84
CA GLU A 174 70.25 8.88 29.63
C GLU A 174 69.77 7.73 28.73
N ARG A 175 70.62 6.71 28.49
CA ARG A 175 70.22 5.54 27.67
C ARG A 175 69.03 4.81 28.26
N MET A 176 68.97 4.67 29.58
CA MET A 176 67.87 4.00 30.27
C MET A 176 66.55 4.75 30.12
N ARG A 177 66.58 6.10 30.06
CA ARG A 177 65.41 6.91 29.74
C ARG A 177 64.81 6.54 28.39
N TYR A 178 65.62 6.49 27.34
CA TYR A 178 65.18 6.12 26.00
C TYR A 178 64.58 4.71 25.95
N VAL A 179 65.12 3.77 26.73
CA VAL A 179 64.57 2.40 26.83
C VAL A 179 63.19 2.40 27.50
N ILE A 180 63.03 3.12 28.60
CA ILE A 180 61.74 3.24 29.33
C ILE A 180 60.70 3.91 28.44
N ASP A 181 61.02 5.05 27.83
CA ASP A 181 60.12 5.80 26.96
C ASP A 181 59.74 4.97 25.71
N GLY A 182 60.71 4.28 25.10
CA GLY A 182 60.46 3.39 23.98
C GLY A 182 59.58 2.18 24.34
N PHE A 183 59.66 1.68 25.57
CA PHE A 183 58.76 0.63 26.05
C PHE A 183 57.34 1.16 26.26
N ARG A 184 57.18 2.34 26.88
CA ARG A 184 55.89 3.01 27.05
C ARG A 184 55.19 3.29 25.71
N GLU A 185 55.93 3.71 24.70
CA GLU A 185 55.38 3.96 23.36
C GLU A 185 54.86 2.67 22.70
N ARG A 186 55.58 1.55 22.86
CA ARG A 186 55.11 0.25 22.39
C ARG A 186 53.86 -0.23 23.12
N LEU A 187 53.73 0.05 24.42
CA LEU A 187 52.49 -0.26 25.16
C LEU A 187 51.31 0.56 24.61
N ARG A 188 51.51 1.87 24.39
CA ARG A 188 50.48 2.73 23.80
C ARG A 188 50.04 2.28 22.42
N SER A 189 50.97 1.87 21.56
CA SER A 189 50.61 1.44 20.20
C SER A 189 49.86 0.11 20.15
N VAL A 190 50.17 -0.84 21.04
CA VAL A 190 49.53 -2.17 21.06
C VAL A 190 48.22 -2.16 21.86
N TYR A 191 48.20 -1.50 23.01
CA TYR A 191 47.09 -1.57 23.96
C TYR A 191 46.27 -0.29 24.08
N GLY A 192 46.76 0.84 23.53
CA GLY A 192 46.14 2.17 23.69
C GLY A 192 46.48 2.88 25.00
N TYR A 193 47.26 2.23 25.87
CA TYR A 193 47.58 2.68 27.22
C TYR A 193 49.05 2.40 27.55
N ASP A 194 49.62 3.15 28.49
CA ASP A 194 50.93 2.88 29.09
C ASP A 194 50.79 2.46 30.56
N ASP A 195 51.92 2.17 31.20
CA ASP A 195 52.01 1.80 32.62
C ASP A 195 51.38 2.86 33.54
N ASN A 196 51.47 4.15 33.21
CA ASN A 196 50.88 5.23 33.99
C ASN A 196 49.34 5.22 33.95
N SER A 197 48.75 4.55 32.96
CA SER A 197 47.30 4.44 32.79
C SER A 197 46.67 3.33 33.64
N ARG A 198 47.49 2.51 34.32
CA ARG A 198 47.08 1.34 35.13
C ARG A 198 45.93 1.65 36.09
N ASP A 199 46.08 2.67 36.95
CA ASP A 199 45.08 2.98 37.99
C ASP A 199 43.77 3.54 37.41
N THR A 200 43.85 4.22 36.26
CA THR A 200 42.66 4.68 35.54
C THR A 200 41.92 3.49 34.92
N LEU A 201 42.65 2.57 34.29
CA LEU A 201 42.08 1.35 33.71
C LEU A 201 41.49 0.43 34.78
N ALA A 202 42.11 0.33 35.96
CA ALA A 202 41.58 -0.42 37.09
C ALA A 202 40.23 0.14 37.57
N ARG A 203 40.09 1.47 37.65
CA ARG A 203 38.82 2.14 37.98
C ARG A 203 37.76 1.92 36.91
N ASP A 204 38.14 1.91 35.63
CA ASP A 204 37.22 1.61 34.54
C ASP A 204 36.73 0.15 34.61
N VAL A 205 37.62 -0.81 34.87
CA VAL A 205 37.24 -2.22 35.09
C VAL A 205 36.23 -2.36 36.23
N GLU A 206 36.48 -1.71 37.38
CA GLU A 206 35.53 -1.74 38.51
C GLU A 206 34.17 -1.10 38.15
N ARG A 207 34.17 -0.02 37.37
CA ARG A 207 32.93 0.60 36.88
C ARG A 207 32.14 -0.35 35.98
N TYR A 208 32.80 -0.96 35.00
CA TYR A 208 32.16 -1.91 34.09
C TYR A 208 31.63 -3.15 34.84
N GLU A 209 32.32 -3.63 35.88
CA GLU A 209 31.81 -4.71 36.73
C GLU A 209 30.49 -4.32 37.42
N LYS A 210 30.40 -3.11 37.97
CA LYS A 210 29.16 -2.58 38.57
C LYS A 210 28.05 -2.44 37.52
N ASP A 211 28.37 -1.95 36.32
CA ASP A 211 27.42 -1.82 35.21
C ASP A 211 26.85 -3.18 34.78
N VAL A 212 27.70 -4.22 34.72
CA VAL A 212 27.29 -5.62 34.46
C VAL A 212 26.31 -6.11 35.52
N GLU A 213 26.59 -5.91 36.80
CA GLU A 213 25.70 -6.31 37.89
C GLU A 213 24.36 -5.58 37.87
N GLU A 214 24.36 -4.28 37.57
CA GLU A 214 23.15 -3.49 37.41
C GLU A 214 22.31 -3.97 36.22
N MET A 215 22.93 -4.18 35.06
CA MET A 215 22.24 -4.70 33.88
C MET A 215 21.65 -6.09 34.11
N LYS A 216 22.39 -7.01 34.76
CA LYS A 216 21.87 -8.33 35.13
C LYS A 216 20.62 -8.23 36.01
N ARG A 217 20.65 -7.36 37.03
CA ARG A 217 19.48 -7.12 37.90
C ARG A 217 18.28 -6.54 37.13
N ARG A 218 18.52 -5.69 36.12
CA ARG A 218 17.46 -5.15 35.27
C ARG A 218 16.89 -6.22 34.34
N ILE A 219 17.73 -7.04 33.73
CA ILE A 219 17.32 -8.17 32.89
C ILE A 219 16.42 -9.12 33.69
N SER A 220 16.84 -9.55 34.89
CA SER A 220 16.03 -10.47 35.71
C SER A 220 14.65 -9.90 36.09
N ARG A 221 14.55 -8.57 36.30
CA ARG A 221 13.25 -7.91 36.54
C ARG A 221 12.34 -7.98 35.30
N ILE A 222 12.88 -7.67 34.12
CA ILE A 222 12.11 -7.73 32.87
C ILE A 222 11.74 -9.17 32.51
N GLU A 223 12.61 -10.15 32.75
CA GLU A 223 12.30 -11.58 32.53
C GLU A 223 11.11 -12.05 33.38
N GLU A 224 11.02 -11.58 34.63
CA GLU A 224 9.87 -11.84 35.50
C GLU A 224 8.60 -11.13 35.01
N GLU A 225 8.70 -9.90 34.50
CA GLU A 225 7.57 -9.20 33.89
C GLU A 225 7.06 -9.92 32.63
N VAL A 226 7.95 -10.35 31.74
CA VAL A 226 7.58 -11.12 30.53
C VAL A 226 6.82 -12.38 30.92
N ARG A 227 7.33 -13.15 31.89
CA ARG A 227 6.69 -14.38 32.36
C ARG A 227 5.26 -14.14 32.87
N ARG A 228 5.05 -13.08 33.66
CA ARG A 228 3.70 -12.73 34.16
C ARG A 228 2.74 -12.36 33.04
N VAL A 229 3.21 -11.62 32.05
CA VAL A 229 2.42 -11.22 30.88
C VAL A 229 2.09 -12.45 30.01
N GLU A 230 3.02 -13.37 29.82
CA GLU A 230 2.79 -14.66 29.13
C GLU A 230 1.73 -15.50 29.84
N GLU A 231 1.82 -15.62 31.17
CA GLU A 231 0.82 -16.33 31.98
C GLU A 231 -0.57 -15.69 31.85
N GLU A 232 -0.66 -14.36 31.94
CA GLU A 232 -1.91 -13.61 31.75
C GLU A 232 -2.47 -13.83 30.33
N LYS A 233 -1.62 -13.76 29.30
CA LYS A 233 -2.01 -14.02 27.90
C LYS A 233 -2.61 -15.40 27.72
N VAL A 234 -1.96 -16.45 28.22
CA VAL A 234 -2.46 -17.84 28.11
C VAL A 234 -3.84 -17.99 28.75
N THR A 235 -4.09 -17.31 29.88
CA THR A 235 -5.42 -17.33 30.50
C THR A 235 -6.47 -16.60 29.66
N LEU A 236 -6.14 -15.42 29.11
CA LEU A 236 -7.03 -14.63 28.26
C LEU A 236 -7.32 -15.31 26.91
N GLU A 237 -6.33 -15.98 26.31
CA GLU A 237 -6.50 -16.73 25.06
C GLU A 237 -7.51 -17.88 25.23
N LYS A 238 -7.44 -18.60 26.34
CA LYS A 238 -8.42 -19.65 26.67
C LYS A 238 -9.83 -19.08 26.83
N GLU A 239 -9.98 -17.98 27.56
CA GLU A 239 -11.28 -17.30 27.71
C GLU A 239 -11.81 -16.75 26.37
N TYR A 240 -10.92 -16.22 25.54
CA TYR A 240 -11.25 -15.70 24.21
C TYR A 240 -11.77 -16.80 23.29
N GLU A 241 -11.08 -17.95 23.20
CA GLU A 241 -11.47 -19.04 22.31
C GLU A 241 -12.80 -19.68 22.75
N GLU A 242 -13.03 -19.81 24.05
CA GLU A 242 -14.33 -20.25 24.58
C GLU A 242 -15.45 -19.28 24.18
N MET A 243 -15.24 -17.97 24.34
CA MET A 243 -16.24 -16.95 23.99
C MET A 243 -16.43 -16.80 22.48
N ARG A 244 -15.38 -17.01 21.69
CA ARG A 244 -15.45 -17.04 20.23
C ARG A 244 -16.33 -18.18 19.75
N GLY A 245 -16.13 -19.40 20.27
CA GLY A 245 -17.00 -20.53 19.96
C GLY A 245 -18.47 -20.25 20.31
N LYS A 246 -18.73 -19.58 21.44
CA LYS A 246 -20.07 -19.11 21.81
C LYS A 246 -20.62 -18.04 20.86
N LYS A 247 -19.80 -17.10 20.37
CA LYS A 247 -20.20 -16.07 19.39
C LYS A 247 -20.63 -16.69 18.05
N GLU A 248 -19.85 -17.64 17.54
CA GLU A 248 -20.16 -18.31 16.26
C GLU A 248 -21.50 -19.07 16.35
N ARG A 249 -21.74 -19.76 17.46
CA ARG A 249 -23.02 -20.42 17.73
C ARG A 249 -24.17 -19.42 17.88
N PHE A 250 -23.93 -18.25 18.49
CA PHE A 250 -24.95 -17.21 18.65
C PHE A 250 -25.36 -16.59 17.31
N GLU A 251 -24.42 -16.38 16.39
CA GLU A 251 -24.76 -15.97 15.02
C GLU A 251 -25.51 -17.08 14.27
N GLY A 252 -25.11 -18.35 14.44
CA GLY A 252 -25.87 -19.50 13.93
C GLY A 252 -27.31 -19.55 14.44
N LEU A 253 -27.50 -19.27 15.74
CA LEU A 253 -28.81 -19.16 16.39
C LEU A 253 -29.66 -18.05 15.76
N LYS A 254 -29.09 -16.85 15.56
CA LYS A 254 -29.77 -15.72 14.91
C LYS A 254 -30.21 -16.08 13.48
N VAL A 255 -29.35 -16.72 12.70
CA VAL A 255 -29.70 -17.18 11.34
C VAL A 255 -30.88 -18.17 11.39
N ARG A 256 -30.87 -19.11 12.34
CA ARG A 256 -31.94 -20.10 12.44
C ARG A 256 -33.27 -19.49 12.88
N ILE A 257 -33.26 -18.52 13.80
CA ILE A 257 -34.44 -17.73 14.17
C ILE A 257 -34.95 -16.90 12.99
N SER A 258 -34.07 -16.25 12.23
CA SER A 258 -34.46 -15.52 11.01
C SER A 258 -35.14 -16.43 9.99
N ASN A 259 -34.64 -17.65 9.81
CA ASN A 259 -35.27 -18.65 8.94
C ASN A 259 -36.67 -19.04 9.45
N LEU A 260 -36.85 -19.20 10.76
CA LEU A 260 -38.15 -19.46 11.37
C LEU A 260 -39.11 -18.26 11.21
N LEU A 261 -38.64 -17.03 11.41
CA LEU A 261 -39.42 -15.80 11.20
C LEU A 261 -39.90 -15.69 9.74
N ASN A 262 -39.01 -15.92 8.76
CA ASN A 262 -39.36 -15.90 7.35
C ASN A 262 -40.42 -16.95 7.01
N TYR A 263 -40.21 -18.19 7.48
CA TYR A 263 -41.16 -19.29 7.27
C TYR A 263 -42.54 -18.98 7.87
N ILE A 264 -42.58 -18.49 9.11
CA ILE A 264 -43.82 -18.09 9.78
C ILE A 264 -44.50 -16.92 9.06
N GLY A 265 -43.73 -15.96 8.56
CA GLY A 265 -44.24 -14.84 7.76
C GLY A 265 -44.90 -15.30 6.46
N GLU A 266 -44.29 -16.26 5.75
CA GLU A 266 -44.88 -16.89 4.57
C GLU A 266 -46.13 -17.69 4.90
N ARG A 267 -46.08 -18.51 5.96
CA ARG A 267 -47.22 -19.34 6.36
C ARG A 267 -48.41 -18.50 6.82
N LYS A 268 -48.17 -17.41 7.54
CA LYS A 268 -49.20 -16.42 7.91
C LYS A 268 -49.88 -15.84 6.67
N ARG A 269 -49.11 -15.39 5.66
CA ARG A 269 -49.67 -14.86 4.39
C ARG A 269 -50.44 -15.90 3.59
N SER A 270 -50.07 -17.17 3.66
CA SER A 270 -50.84 -18.28 3.08
C SER A 270 -52.18 -18.43 3.78
N LEU A 271 -52.17 -18.50 5.12
CA LEU A 271 -53.38 -18.66 5.92
C LEU A 271 -54.34 -17.46 5.76
N GLU A 272 -53.83 -16.23 5.68
CA GLU A 272 -54.63 -15.02 5.42
C GLU A 272 -55.35 -15.11 4.06
N ARG A 273 -54.68 -15.61 3.01
CA ARG A 273 -55.31 -15.84 1.68
C ARG A 273 -56.37 -16.93 1.71
N GLU A 274 -56.06 -18.06 2.35
CA GLU A 274 -57.01 -19.17 2.49
C GLU A 274 -58.28 -18.74 3.25
N VAL A 275 -58.14 -17.92 4.30
CA VAL A 275 -59.28 -17.36 5.05
C VAL A 275 -60.17 -16.50 4.15
N GLU A 276 -59.58 -15.64 3.32
CA GLU A 276 -60.34 -14.75 2.44
C GLU A 276 -61.08 -15.52 1.33
N GLU A 277 -60.43 -16.56 0.77
CA GLU A 277 -61.06 -17.44 -0.22
C GLU A 277 -62.26 -18.21 0.35
N ILE A 278 -62.14 -18.72 1.59
CA ILE A 278 -63.24 -19.42 2.27
C ILE A 278 -64.38 -18.44 2.58
N LYS A 279 -64.09 -17.23 3.06
CA LYS A 279 -65.11 -16.18 3.30
C LYS A 279 -65.87 -15.83 2.02
N ALA A 280 -65.17 -15.63 0.91
CA ALA A 280 -65.80 -15.34 -0.39
C ALA A 280 -66.68 -16.51 -0.88
N THR A 281 -66.27 -17.75 -0.60
CA THR A 281 -67.06 -18.95 -0.92
C THR A 281 -68.34 -19.04 -0.09
N ILE A 282 -68.27 -18.74 1.21
CA ILE A 282 -69.43 -18.68 2.11
C ILE A 282 -70.46 -17.65 1.61
N SER A 283 -70.01 -16.44 1.30
CA SER A 283 -70.90 -15.35 0.85
C SER A 283 -71.64 -15.69 -0.46
N LYS A 284 -70.93 -16.22 -1.47
CA LYS A 284 -71.56 -16.62 -2.75
C LYS A 284 -72.51 -17.82 -2.60
N ALA A 285 -72.23 -18.74 -1.68
CA ALA A 285 -73.08 -19.88 -1.42
C ALA A 285 -74.40 -19.48 -0.73
N GLU A 286 -74.37 -18.50 0.17
CA GLU A 286 -75.58 -17.94 0.80
C GLU A 286 -76.53 -17.31 -0.24
N GLU A 287 -76.00 -16.55 -1.19
CA GLU A 287 -76.79 -15.98 -2.30
C GLU A 287 -77.42 -17.06 -3.19
N CYS A 288 -76.65 -18.10 -3.55
CA CYS A 288 -77.13 -19.18 -4.40
C CYS A 288 -78.20 -20.06 -3.73
N MET A 289 -78.15 -20.24 -2.41
CA MET A 289 -79.16 -21.02 -1.67
C MET A 289 -80.53 -20.34 -1.69
N ILE A 290 -80.58 -19.00 -1.60
CA ILE A 290 -81.84 -18.23 -1.65
C ILE A 290 -82.50 -18.35 -3.03
N SER A 291 -81.72 -18.27 -4.11
CA SER A 291 -82.25 -18.43 -5.47
C SER A 291 -82.75 -19.86 -5.75
N ALA A 292 -82.14 -20.88 -5.17
CA ALA A 292 -82.52 -22.28 -5.37
C ALA A 292 -83.86 -22.67 -4.71
N GLU A 293 -84.30 -21.95 -3.67
CA GLU A 293 -85.58 -22.19 -2.98
C GLU A 293 -86.81 -21.84 -3.83
N GLN A 294 -86.67 -20.98 -4.85
CA GLN A 294 -87.78 -20.50 -5.70
C GLN A 294 -88.10 -21.43 -6.90
N GLU A 295 -87.43 -22.57 -7.02
CA GLU A 295 -87.51 -23.44 -8.21
C GLU A 295 -88.89 -24.06 -8.42
N GLU A 296 -89.52 -24.59 -7.37
CA GLU A 296 -90.82 -25.26 -7.46
C GLU A 296 -91.93 -24.28 -7.87
N GLU A 297 -91.87 -23.04 -7.38
CA GLU A 297 -92.84 -21.98 -7.70
C GLU A 297 -92.72 -21.52 -9.16
N VAL A 298 -91.49 -21.37 -9.67
CA VAL A 298 -91.23 -20.94 -11.07
C VAL A 298 -91.60 -22.04 -12.06
N LYS A 299 -91.34 -23.33 -11.74
CA LYS A 299 -91.75 -24.46 -12.59
C LYS A 299 -93.26 -24.60 -12.69
N ALA A 300 -93.99 -24.56 -11.56
CA ALA A 300 -95.45 -24.65 -11.56
C ALA A 300 -96.12 -23.52 -12.35
N SER A 301 -95.55 -22.32 -12.30
CA SER A 301 -96.05 -21.14 -13.04
C SER A 301 -95.78 -21.24 -14.54
N LEU A 302 -94.67 -21.85 -14.95
CA LEU A 302 -94.32 -22.08 -16.36
C LEU A 302 -95.27 -23.11 -17.02
N ASP A 303 -95.54 -24.22 -16.34
CA ASP A 303 -96.43 -25.28 -16.84
C ASP A 303 -97.86 -24.75 -17.07
N SER A 304 -98.36 -23.94 -16.13
CA SER A 304 -99.68 -23.29 -16.24
C SER A 304 -99.79 -22.32 -17.43
N ALA A 305 -98.71 -21.59 -17.74
CA ALA A 305 -98.66 -20.69 -18.89
C ALA A 305 -98.64 -21.46 -20.22
N GLU A 306 -97.91 -22.58 -20.29
CA GLU A 306 -97.86 -23.47 -21.47
C GLU A 306 -99.23 -24.08 -21.80
N GLU A 307 -99.97 -24.59 -20.81
CA GLU A 307 -101.32 -25.13 -21.00
C GLU A 307 -102.30 -24.09 -21.55
N LYS A 308 -102.20 -22.84 -21.06
CA LYS A 308 -103.09 -21.75 -21.48
C LYS A 308 -102.88 -21.35 -22.94
N VAL A 309 -101.62 -21.31 -23.40
CA VAL A 309 -101.27 -21.02 -24.80
C VAL A 309 -101.82 -22.08 -25.76
N ASN A 310 -101.70 -23.36 -25.39
CA ASN A 310 -102.19 -24.47 -26.22
C ASN A 310 -103.72 -24.43 -26.38
N ARG A 311 -104.44 -24.23 -25.28
CA ARG A 311 -105.92 -24.16 -25.29
C ARG A 311 -106.46 -23.05 -26.19
N LEU A 312 -105.87 -21.85 -26.11
CA LEU A 312 -106.29 -20.71 -26.93
C LEU A 312 -106.00 -20.90 -28.42
N SER A 313 -104.91 -21.60 -28.76
CA SER A 313 -104.56 -21.91 -30.14
C SER A 313 -105.56 -22.85 -30.81
N ASP A 314 -106.06 -23.85 -30.06
CA ASP A 314 -107.07 -24.79 -30.55
C ASP A 314 -108.45 -24.15 -30.73
N GLU A 315 -108.81 -23.15 -29.90
CA GLU A 315 -110.06 -22.39 -30.06
C GLU A 315 -110.03 -21.48 -31.30
N ILE A 316 -108.92 -20.79 -31.57
CA ILE A 316 -108.76 -19.94 -32.76
C ILE A 316 -108.95 -20.75 -34.04
N ASN A 317 -108.30 -21.91 -34.13
CA ASN A 317 -108.37 -22.80 -35.31
C ASN A 317 -109.80 -23.29 -35.60
N ARG A 318 -110.63 -23.50 -34.57
CA ARG A 318 -112.04 -23.92 -34.75
C ARG A 318 -112.87 -22.83 -35.40
N TYR A 319 -112.78 -21.59 -34.91
CA TYR A 319 -113.55 -20.46 -35.44
C TYR A 319 -113.09 -20.03 -36.84
N GLU A 320 -111.79 -20.15 -37.16
CA GLU A 320 -111.28 -19.83 -38.50
C GLU A 320 -111.91 -20.72 -39.59
N LYS A 321 -112.06 -22.04 -39.33
CA LYS A 321 -112.71 -22.97 -40.27
C LYS A 321 -114.18 -22.61 -40.54
N GLU A 322 -114.88 -22.16 -39.50
CA GLU A 322 -116.30 -21.78 -39.60
C GLU A 322 -116.49 -20.46 -40.35
N TYR A 323 -115.57 -19.50 -40.16
CA TYR A 323 -115.53 -18.25 -40.93
C TYR A 323 -115.41 -18.49 -42.44
N THR A 324 -114.51 -19.39 -42.86
CA THR A 324 -114.28 -19.69 -44.29
C THR A 324 -115.53 -20.28 -44.96
N ARG A 325 -116.27 -21.15 -44.26
CA ARG A 325 -117.52 -21.73 -44.76
C ARG A 325 -118.58 -20.66 -45.00
N LEU A 326 -118.81 -19.76 -44.05
CA LEU A 326 -119.81 -18.69 -44.18
C LEU A 326 -119.48 -17.69 -45.28
N GLU A 327 -118.19 -17.44 -45.53
CA GLU A 327 -117.75 -16.53 -46.60
C GLU A 327 -118.09 -17.06 -48.01
N SER A 328 -118.01 -18.39 -48.21
CA SER A 328 -118.41 -19.04 -49.46
C SER A 328 -119.92 -18.95 -49.72
N LEU A 329 -120.74 -19.15 -48.68
CA LEU A 329 -122.21 -19.05 -48.75
C LEU A 329 -122.68 -17.63 -49.06
N LYS A 330 -121.98 -16.61 -48.52
CA LYS A 330 -122.28 -15.19 -48.78
C LYS A 330 -122.21 -14.84 -50.27
N ARG A 331 -121.27 -15.43 -51.01
CA ARG A 331 -121.13 -15.21 -52.47
C ARG A 331 -122.28 -15.85 -53.23
N LEU A 332 -122.63 -17.09 -52.90
CA LEU A 332 -123.71 -17.83 -53.56
C LEU A 332 -125.09 -17.14 -53.43
N VAL A 333 -125.37 -16.51 -52.28
CA VAL A 333 -126.59 -15.73 -52.07
C VAL A 333 -126.70 -14.53 -53.02
N ALA A 334 -125.58 -13.86 -53.29
CA ALA A 334 -125.56 -12.67 -54.14
C ALA A 334 -125.89 -13.03 -55.60
N ASP A 335 -125.33 -14.13 -56.11
CA ASP A 335 -125.55 -14.56 -57.49
C ASP A 335 -127.01 -14.95 -57.76
N LYS A 336 -127.63 -15.70 -56.82
CA LYS A 336 -129.03 -16.13 -56.96
C LYS A 336 -130.03 -14.97 -56.89
N ARG A 337 -129.74 -13.90 -56.12
CA ARG A 337 -130.58 -12.69 -56.08
C ARG A 337 -130.64 -11.96 -57.43
N ASN A 338 -129.50 -11.85 -58.10
CA ASN A 338 -129.42 -11.18 -59.40
C ASN A 338 -130.23 -11.95 -60.47
N LEU A 339 -130.13 -13.28 -60.45
CA LEU A 339 -130.91 -14.14 -61.34
C LEU A 339 -132.43 -13.96 -61.15
N LEU A 340 -132.88 -13.90 -59.89
CA LEU A 340 -134.28 -13.71 -59.52
C LEU A 340 -134.86 -12.38 -60.05
N SER A 341 -134.09 -11.29 -59.96
CA SER A 341 -134.51 -9.97 -60.41
C SER A 341 -134.75 -9.95 -61.93
N ASN A 342 -133.79 -10.45 -62.70
CA ASN A 342 -133.86 -10.45 -64.17
C ASN A 342 -134.97 -11.36 -64.68
N ALA A 343 -135.22 -12.49 -64.02
CA ALA A 343 -136.31 -13.40 -64.34
C ALA A 343 -137.69 -12.73 -64.31
N ARG A 344 -137.96 -11.89 -63.30
CA ARG A 344 -139.25 -11.21 -63.12
C ARG A 344 -139.54 -10.20 -64.24
N GLU A 345 -138.53 -9.44 -64.63
CA GLU A 345 -138.66 -8.39 -65.64
C GLU A 345 -138.95 -8.96 -67.03
N GLN A 346 -138.26 -10.04 -67.40
CA GLN A 346 -138.43 -10.66 -68.72
C GLN A 346 -139.80 -11.36 -68.85
N LEU A 347 -140.31 -11.97 -67.77
CA LEU A 347 -141.63 -12.61 -67.78
C LEU A 347 -142.77 -11.60 -68.01
N SER A 348 -142.70 -10.44 -67.34
CA SER A 348 -143.61 -9.30 -67.53
C SER A 348 -143.63 -8.80 -68.98
N THR A 349 -142.47 -8.75 -69.62
CA THR A 349 -142.31 -8.27 -71.01
C THR A 349 -143.01 -9.20 -72.00
N VAL A 350 -142.90 -10.52 -71.80
CA VAL A 350 -143.56 -11.52 -72.67
C VAL A 350 -145.07 -11.44 -72.59
N GLU A 351 -145.65 -11.27 -71.39
CA GLU A 351 -147.10 -11.17 -71.23
C GLU A 351 -147.69 -9.94 -71.91
N ARG A 352 -147.00 -8.80 -71.83
CA ARG A 352 -147.49 -7.51 -72.36
C ARG A 352 -147.55 -7.49 -73.89
N LEU A 353 -146.57 -8.08 -74.57
CA LEU A 353 -146.39 -7.93 -76.03
C LEU A 353 -146.92 -9.12 -76.86
N LYS A 354 -147.55 -10.11 -76.22
CA LYS A 354 -147.92 -11.39 -76.87
C LYS A 354 -148.85 -11.29 -78.09
N TYR A 355 -149.62 -10.21 -78.22
CA TYR A 355 -150.59 -10.03 -79.31
C TYR A 355 -150.02 -9.31 -80.54
N VAL A 356 -148.83 -8.72 -80.42
CA VAL A 356 -148.19 -7.89 -81.46
C VAL A 356 -147.99 -8.62 -82.81
N PRO A 357 -147.57 -9.90 -82.88
CA PRO A 357 -147.37 -10.57 -84.17
C PRO A 357 -148.62 -10.61 -85.05
N ASP A 358 -149.78 -10.82 -84.43
CA ASP A 358 -151.07 -10.92 -85.12
C ASP A 358 -151.55 -9.56 -85.66
N GLU A 359 -151.33 -8.48 -84.90
CA GLU A 359 -151.63 -7.11 -85.38
C GLU A 359 -150.73 -6.73 -86.56
N LEU A 360 -149.46 -7.09 -86.49
CA LEU A 360 -148.45 -6.75 -87.50
C LEU A 360 -148.78 -7.36 -88.86
N SER A 361 -149.25 -8.61 -88.88
CA SER A 361 -149.71 -9.28 -90.10
C SER A 361 -150.87 -8.54 -90.77
N LYS A 362 -151.88 -8.14 -89.98
CA LYS A 362 -153.09 -7.48 -90.50
C LYS A 362 -152.81 -6.11 -91.11
N VAL A 363 -151.88 -5.35 -90.54
CA VAL A 363 -151.49 -4.02 -91.06
C VAL A 363 -150.74 -4.14 -92.39
N LYS A 364 -149.86 -5.15 -92.54
CA LYS A 364 -149.12 -5.36 -93.80
C LYS A 364 -150.04 -5.62 -95.00
N GLU A 365 -151.08 -6.44 -94.82
CA GLU A 365 -152.04 -6.73 -95.90
C GLU A 365 -152.82 -5.48 -96.33
N ARG A 366 -153.31 -4.71 -95.35
CA ARG A 366 -154.10 -3.48 -95.60
C ARG A 366 -153.30 -2.43 -96.40
N LEU A 367 -152.01 -2.29 -96.10
CA LEU A 367 -151.11 -1.35 -96.78
C LEU A 367 -150.96 -1.67 -98.27
N LYS A 368 -150.82 -2.96 -98.59
CA LYS A 368 -150.68 -3.46 -99.96
C LYS A 368 -151.92 -3.14 -100.78
N GLU A 369 -153.09 -3.38 -100.19
CA GLU A 369 -154.39 -3.11 -100.80
C GLU A 369 -154.56 -1.62 -101.16
N VAL A 370 -154.34 -0.71 -100.20
CA VAL A 370 -154.50 0.75 -100.40
C VAL A 370 -153.54 1.30 -101.46
N SER A 371 -152.28 0.85 -101.48
CA SER A 371 -151.30 1.33 -102.48
C SER A 371 -151.71 1.04 -103.92
N SER A 372 -152.28 -0.15 -104.15
CA SER A 372 -152.67 -0.61 -105.47
C SER A 372 -153.81 0.26 -106.04
N ARG A 373 -154.77 0.63 -105.19
CA ARG A 373 -155.90 1.50 -105.54
C ARG A 373 -155.46 2.94 -105.86
N ILE A 374 -154.46 3.47 -105.15
CA ILE A 374 -153.94 4.82 -105.45
C ILE A 374 -153.36 4.89 -106.87
N SER A 375 -152.66 3.84 -107.30
CA SER A 375 -151.99 3.83 -108.59
C SER A 375 -153.02 3.82 -109.74
N SER A 376 -154.03 2.96 -109.66
CA SER A 376 -155.03 2.85 -110.74
C SER A 376 -155.79 4.15 -110.97
N SER A 377 -156.22 4.83 -109.90
CA SER A 377 -157.01 6.07 -110.04
C SER A 377 -156.20 7.24 -110.60
N ASN A 378 -154.87 7.27 -110.46
CA ASN A 378 -154.03 8.34 -111.04
C ASN A 378 -153.85 8.22 -112.56
N GLU A 379 -153.76 7.00 -113.09
CA GLU A 379 -153.70 6.79 -114.54
C GLU A 379 -154.98 7.27 -115.25
N GLU A 380 -156.13 6.97 -114.62
CA GLU A 380 -157.46 7.40 -115.06
C GLU A 380 -157.52 8.94 -115.22
N ILE A 381 -157.06 9.68 -114.20
CA ILE A 381 -156.99 11.15 -114.21
C ILE A 381 -156.13 11.67 -115.37
N GLY A 382 -154.99 11.03 -115.61
CA GLY A 382 -154.06 11.41 -116.68
C GLY A 382 -154.72 11.36 -118.06
N ARG A 383 -155.46 10.28 -118.36
CA ARG A 383 -156.19 10.14 -119.63
C ARG A 383 -157.24 11.23 -119.82
N LEU A 384 -158.06 11.49 -118.80
CA LEU A 384 -159.16 12.45 -118.88
C LEU A 384 -158.68 13.89 -119.14
N LYS A 385 -157.51 14.30 -118.62
CA LYS A 385 -156.96 15.65 -118.83
C LYS A 385 -156.56 15.92 -120.28
N GLY A 386 -155.94 14.95 -120.95
CA GLY A 386 -155.51 15.12 -122.35
C GLY A 386 -156.68 15.36 -123.30
N LEU A 387 -157.82 14.70 -123.05
CA LEU A 387 -159.07 14.89 -123.78
C LEU A 387 -159.63 16.32 -123.62
N MET A 388 -159.57 16.87 -122.41
CA MET A 388 -160.11 18.20 -122.09
C MET A 388 -159.37 19.32 -122.85
N GLU A 389 -158.07 19.19 -123.05
CA GLU A 389 -157.27 20.18 -123.78
C GLU A 389 -157.62 20.19 -125.27
N CYS A 390 -157.93 19.02 -125.84
CA CYS A 390 -158.35 18.89 -127.23
C CYS A 390 -159.72 19.54 -127.49
N ALA A 391 -160.69 19.30 -126.60
CA ALA A 391 -162.04 19.86 -126.71
C ALA A 391 -162.07 21.40 -126.66
N SER A 392 -161.01 22.03 -126.13
CA SER A 392 -160.96 23.48 -125.88
C SER A 392 -160.82 24.36 -127.12
N LYS A 393 -160.47 23.81 -128.28
CA LYS A 393 -160.01 24.60 -129.44
C LYS A 393 -161.07 24.80 -130.55
N ILE A 394 -162.37 24.63 -130.26
CA ILE A 394 -163.46 24.57 -131.27
C ILE A 394 -164.59 25.57 -130.96
N GLU A 395 -165.08 26.36 -131.94
CA GLU A 395 -166.30 27.21 -131.83
C GLU A 395 -167.17 27.22 -133.11
N PHE A 396 -168.50 27.21 -132.93
CA PHE A 396 -169.55 27.06 -133.94
C PHE A 396 -170.45 28.32 -134.00
N LYS A 397 -170.83 28.86 -135.18
CA LYS A 397 -171.73 30.04 -135.32
C LYS A 397 -173.04 29.69 -136.03
N GLY A 398 -174.16 30.00 -135.37
CA GLY A 398 -175.51 29.80 -135.93
C GLY A 398 -175.86 28.33 -136.22
N ASN A 399 -175.27 27.38 -135.50
CA ASN A 399 -175.38 25.94 -135.74
C ASN A 399 -174.74 25.52 -137.05
N ILE A 400 -173.45 25.79 -137.24
CA ILE A 400 -172.76 25.31 -138.42
C ILE A 400 -171.40 24.75 -137.99
N CYS A 401 -171.21 23.47 -138.30
CA CYS A 401 -169.97 22.74 -138.09
C CYS A 401 -168.84 23.33 -138.95
N PRO A 402 -167.65 23.64 -138.40
CA PRO A 402 -166.55 24.23 -139.18
C PRO A 402 -165.90 23.28 -140.20
N VAL A 403 -166.18 21.98 -140.15
CA VAL A 403 -165.60 20.99 -141.07
C VAL A 403 -166.55 20.64 -142.22
N CYS A 404 -167.76 20.18 -141.90
CA CYS A 404 -168.73 19.71 -142.92
C CYS A 404 -169.96 20.63 -143.12
N ASN A 405 -170.03 21.82 -142.46
CA ASN A 405 -171.04 22.91 -142.61
C ASN A 405 -172.52 22.57 -142.27
N SER A 406 -172.75 21.43 -141.61
CA SER A 406 -174.07 20.93 -141.23
C SER A 406 -174.60 21.53 -139.91
N LYS A 407 -175.94 21.52 -139.69
CA LYS A 407 -176.62 22.07 -138.51
C LYS A 407 -176.54 21.14 -137.30
N VAL A 408 -175.99 21.62 -136.17
CA VAL A 408 -175.69 20.79 -134.99
C VAL A 408 -176.75 20.95 -133.89
N GLU A 409 -177.26 19.82 -133.35
CA GLU A 409 -178.31 19.73 -132.30
C GLU A 409 -177.86 19.11 -130.95
N ARG A 410 -176.74 18.34 -130.85
CA ARG A 410 -176.17 17.77 -129.59
C ARG A 410 -174.66 17.52 -129.63
N ILE A 411 -173.97 17.62 -128.49
CA ILE A 411 -172.52 17.33 -128.32
C ILE A 411 -172.33 16.08 -127.44
N ASN A 412 -171.26 15.32 -127.71
CA ASN A 412 -170.86 14.10 -127.01
C ASN A 412 -170.08 14.44 -125.71
N PRO A 413 -170.34 13.76 -124.57
CA PRO A 413 -169.68 13.99 -123.27
C PRO A 413 -168.16 14.12 -123.29
N LEU A 414 -167.48 13.34 -124.15
CA LEU A 414 -166.01 13.35 -124.28
C LEU A 414 -165.45 14.60 -124.97
N PHE A 415 -166.32 15.41 -125.57
CA PHE A 415 -166.01 16.73 -126.09
C PHE A 415 -166.74 17.82 -125.27
N ASP A 416 -167.41 17.42 -124.19
CA ASP A 416 -167.99 18.32 -123.21
C ASP A 416 -167.00 18.57 -122.08
N LYS A 417 -166.48 19.80 -122.08
CA LYS A 417 -165.47 20.27 -121.15
C LYS A 417 -165.94 20.22 -119.69
N ASN A 418 -167.25 20.28 -119.43
CA ASN A 418 -167.80 20.28 -118.07
C ASN A 418 -167.91 18.87 -117.50
N GLU A 419 -168.26 17.89 -118.33
CA GLU A 419 -168.43 16.50 -117.91
C GLU A 419 -167.08 15.84 -117.63
N LEU A 420 -166.09 16.05 -118.51
CA LEU A 420 -164.70 15.63 -118.28
C LEU A 420 -164.09 16.21 -116.99
N LYS A 421 -164.39 17.47 -116.67
CA LYS A 421 -163.85 18.15 -115.48
C LYS A 421 -164.41 17.56 -114.18
N ARG A 422 -165.69 17.15 -114.16
CA ARG A 422 -166.28 16.45 -113.00
C ARG A 422 -165.62 15.10 -112.76
N MET A 423 -165.46 14.28 -113.79
CA MET A 423 -164.85 12.94 -113.66
C MET A 423 -163.41 13.01 -113.13
N ILE A 424 -162.61 13.98 -113.60
CA ILE A 424 -161.25 14.22 -113.08
C ILE A 424 -161.27 14.58 -111.59
N GLN A 425 -162.23 15.41 -111.17
CA GLN A 425 -162.31 15.90 -109.81
C GLN A 425 -162.71 14.77 -108.84
N ASP A 426 -163.64 13.91 -109.25
CA ASP A 426 -164.09 12.78 -108.44
C ASP A 426 -162.98 11.73 -108.29
N ALA A 427 -162.29 11.37 -109.38
CA ALA A 427 -161.13 10.48 -109.31
C ALA A 427 -159.99 11.08 -108.45
N SER A 428 -159.75 12.40 -108.53
CA SER A 428 -158.71 13.07 -107.72
C SER A 428 -159.02 13.03 -106.22
N ARG A 429 -160.29 13.17 -105.82
CA ARG A 429 -160.69 13.09 -104.40
C ARG A 429 -160.48 11.69 -103.82
N GLU A 430 -160.74 10.64 -104.60
CA GLU A 430 -160.53 9.26 -104.16
C GLU A 430 -159.04 8.99 -103.89
N VAL A 431 -158.15 9.46 -104.77
CA VAL A 431 -156.69 9.36 -104.59
C VAL A 431 -156.22 10.05 -103.30
N ASP A 432 -156.71 11.24 -103.00
CA ASP A 432 -156.32 11.98 -101.78
C ASP A 432 -156.83 11.32 -100.50
N MET A 433 -157.97 10.62 -100.54
CA MET A 433 -158.43 9.82 -99.39
C MET A 433 -157.53 8.61 -99.17
N LEU A 434 -157.25 7.83 -100.23
CA LEU A 434 -156.42 6.64 -100.13
C LEU A 434 -154.97 6.96 -99.71
N LYS A 435 -154.38 8.05 -100.21
CA LYS A 435 -153.02 8.49 -99.79
C LYS A 435 -152.93 8.78 -98.29
N ARG A 436 -153.98 9.37 -97.69
CA ARG A 436 -154.02 9.62 -96.24
C ARG A 436 -154.13 8.34 -95.43
N GLU A 437 -154.86 7.34 -95.95
CA GLU A 437 -154.99 6.04 -95.30
C GLU A 437 -153.66 5.25 -95.34
N TYR A 438 -152.98 5.27 -96.48
CA TYR A 438 -151.67 4.61 -96.64
C TYR A 438 -150.65 5.13 -95.61
N LEU A 439 -150.53 6.46 -95.47
CA LEU A 439 -149.56 7.06 -94.55
C LEU A 439 -149.83 6.70 -93.08
N LYS A 440 -151.10 6.56 -92.67
CA LYS A 440 -151.45 6.11 -91.32
C LYS A 440 -151.04 4.66 -91.07
N LEU A 441 -151.28 3.79 -92.04
CA LEU A 441 -150.94 2.37 -91.92
C LEU A 441 -149.42 2.15 -91.91
N GLU A 442 -148.65 2.92 -92.67
CA GLU A 442 -147.19 2.82 -92.73
C GLU A 442 -146.52 3.14 -91.37
N ASN A 443 -147.00 4.18 -90.69
CA ASN A 443 -146.50 4.51 -89.36
C ASN A 443 -146.83 3.43 -88.32
N ARG A 444 -148.04 2.87 -88.36
CA ARG A 444 -148.43 1.80 -87.43
C ARG A 444 -147.62 0.53 -87.62
N LEU A 445 -147.17 0.26 -88.86
CA LEU A 445 -146.35 -0.91 -89.15
C LEU A 445 -144.98 -0.84 -88.46
N LYS A 446 -144.31 0.33 -88.55
CA LYS A 446 -142.99 0.54 -87.92
C LYS A 446 -143.03 0.38 -86.41
N GLU A 447 -144.09 0.84 -85.75
CA GLU A 447 -144.22 0.66 -84.29
C GLU A 447 -144.32 -0.81 -83.89
N LEU A 448 -145.13 -1.59 -84.60
CA LEU A 448 -145.35 -3.00 -84.25
C LEU A 448 -144.12 -3.86 -84.50
N GLU A 449 -143.31 -3.55 -85.52
CA GLU A 449 -142.04 -4.25 -85.78
C GLU A 449 -141.05 -4.10 -84.61
N GLY A 450 -140.95 -2.90 -84.03
CA GLY A 450 -140.11 -2.69 -82.84
C GLY A 450 -140.57 -3.46 -81.60
N TYR A 451 -141.89 -3.59 -81.37
CA TYR A 451 -142.40 -4.37 -80.25
C TYR A 451 -142.21 -5.88 -80.42
N ASN A 452 -142.22 -6.39 -81.66
CA ASN A 452 -142.07 -7.82 -81.92
C ASN A 452 -140.64 -8.31 -81.63
N GLU A 453 -139.62 -7.48 -81.88
CA GLU A 453 -138.22 -7.81 -81.52
C GLU A 453 -138.02 -7.92 -80.01
N GLN A 454 -138.62 -7.01 -79.23
CA GLN A 454 -138.54 -7.05 -77.76
C GLN A 454 -139.14 -8.33 -77.18
N LEU A 455 -140.25 -8.80 -77.75
CA LEU A 455 -140.89 -10.05 -77.33
C LEU A 455 -139.98 -11.28 -77.55
N HIS A 456 -139.21 -11.29 -78.65
CA HIS A 456 -138.34 -12.41 -78.98
C HIS A 456 -137.14 -12.53 -78.03
N MET A 457 -136.52 -11.40 -77.65
CA MET A 457 -135.41 -11.40 -76.70
C MET A 457 -135.83 -11.86 -75.30
N ALA A 458 -137.00 -11.41 -74.84
CA ALA A 458 -137.52 -11.76 -73.52
C ALA A 458 -137.83 -13.26 -73.39
N LYS A 459 -138.35 -13.90 -74.45
CA LYS A 459 -138.56 -15.36 -74.48
C LYS A 459 -137.24 -16.14 -74.41
N GLY A 460 -136.21 -15.69 -75.14
CA GLY A 460 -134.90 -16.36 -75.16
C GLY A 460 -134.19 -16.39 -73.81
N PHE A 461 -134.28 -15.30 -73.03
CA PHE A 461 -133.67 -15.23 -71.70
C PHE A 461 -134.27 -16.23 -70.69
N LEU A 462 -135.60 -16.37 -70.72
CA LEU A 462 -136.33 -17.26 -69.81
C LEU A 462 -136.06 -18.73 -70.10
N GLU A 463 -135.94 -19.10 -71.38
CA GLU A 463 -135.60 -20.47 -71.79
C GLU A 463 -134.19 -20.88 -71.36
N MET A 464 -133.17 -20.03 -71.57
CA MET A 464 -131.78 -20.35 -71.16
C MET A 464 -131.66 -20.62 -69.65
N ASN A 465 -132.45 -19.93 -68.83
CA ASN A 465 -132.41 -20.05 -67.38
C ASN A 465 -133.44 -21.04 -66.82
N LYS A 466 -134.11 -21.83 -67.69
CA LYS A 466 -135.14 -22.82 -67.34
C LYS A 466 -136.29 -22.26 -66.50
N ILE A 467 -136.64 -20.99 -66.70
CA ILE A 467 -137.75 -20.33 -65.99
C ILE A 467 -139.00 -20.48 -66.85
N ALA A 468 -139.76 -21.54 -66.60
CA ALA A 468 -140.93 -21.90 -67.39
C ALA A 468 -142.22 -21.21 -66.93
N SER A 469 -142.28 -20.77 -65.67
CA SER A 469 -143.48 -20.17 -65.06
C SER A 469 -143.15 -19.31 -63.85
N ILE A 470 -144.14 -18.57 -63.35
CA ILE A 470 -144.03 -17.75 -62.13
C ILE A 470 -143.70 -18.58 -60.88
N ASN A 471 -144.06 -19.87 -60.83
CA ASN A 471 -143.71 -20.76 -59.71
C ASN A 471 -142.20 -21.01 -59.60
N SER A 472 -141.49 -21.00 -60.74
CA SER A 472 -140.02 -21.11 -60.77
C SER A 472 -139.35 -19.91 -60.10
N ILE A 473 -139.98 -18.74 -60.14
CA ILE A 473 -139.49 -17.52 -59.47
C ILE A 473 -139.67 -17.64 -57.95
N TYR A 474 -140.80 -18.15 -57.46
CA TYR A 474 -141.01 -18.35 -56.02
C TYR A 474 -140.04 -19.37 -55.42
N ALA A 475 -139.72 -20.46 -56.14
CA ALA A 475 -138.73 -21.44 -55.68
C ALA A 475 -137.33 -20.83 -55.54
N LEU A 476 -136.90 -20.01 -56.51
CA LEU A 476 -135.63 -19.28 -56.45
C LEU A 476 -135.59 -18.25 -55.29
N GLU A 477 -136.72 -17.62 -54.96
CA GLU A 477 -136.82 -16.65 -53.89
C GLU A 477 -136.73 -17.28 -52.49
N GLU A 478 -137.35 -18.44 -52.29
CA GLU A 478 -137.27 -19.20 -51.04
C GLU A 478 -135.84 -19.70 -50.77
N GLU A 479 -135.16 -20.16 -51.82
CA GLU A 479 -133.77 -20.63 -51.74
C GLU A 479 -132.80 -19.50 -51.34
N VAL A 480 -132.94 -18.31 -51.93
CA VAL A 480 -132.16 -17.10 -51.57
C VAL A 480 -132.37 -16.71 -50.10
N ASN A 481 -133.61 -16.78 -49.61
CA ASN A 481 -133.94 -16.37 -48.24
C ASN A 481 -133.40 -17.36 -47.20
N SER A 482 -133.41 -18.65 -47.49
CA SER A 482 -132.83 -19.67 -46.59
C SER A 482 -131.31 -19.47 -46.41
N LEU A 483 -130.57 -19.33 -47.52
CA LEU A 483 -129.13 -19.14 -47.52
C LEU A 483 -128.70 -17.80 -46.88
N SER A 484 -129.54 -16.77 -46.98
CA SER A 484 -129.26 -15.46 -46.35
C SER A 484 -129.28 -15.50 -44.82
N ARG A 485 -130.07 -16.39 -44.20
CA ARG A 485 -130.14 -16.51 -42.73
C ARG A 485 -128.85 -17.07 -42.15
N GLU A 486 -128.22 -18.03 -42.83
CA GLU A 486 -126.97 -18.64 -42.37
C GLU A 486 -125.79 -17.65 -42.35
N VAL A 487 -125.73 -16.76 -43.34
CA VAL A 487 -124.62 -15.79 -43.54
C VAL A 487 -124.58 -14.69 -42.47
N ASN A 488 -125.67 -14.41 -41.76
CA ASN A 488 -125.76 -13.30 -40.81
C ASN A 488 -124.80 -13.43 -39.60
N SER A 489 -124.30 -14.64 -39.30
CA SER A 489 -123.40 -14.93 -38.18
C SER A 489 -121.90 -14.66 -38.45
N ILE A 490 -121.53 -14.29 -39.69
CA ILE A 490 -120.12 -14.22 -40.13
C ILE A 490 -119.30 -13.14 -39.40
N ASN A 491 -119.92 -12.01 -39.05
CA ASN A 491 -119.22 -10.90 -38.38
C ASN A 491 -118.96 -11.18 -36.89
N THR A 492 -119.84 -11.94 -36.23
CA THR A 492 -119.67 -12.36 -34.83
C THR A 492 -118.54 -13.37 -34.65
N ILE A 493 -118.31 -14.25 -35.64
CA ILE A 493 -117.18 -15.19 -35.60
C ILE A 493 -115.85 -14.44 -35.79
N LYS A 494 -115.80 -13.44 -36.68
CA LYS A 494 -114.60 -12.64 -36.93
C LYS A 494 -114.12 -11.87 -35.69
N SER A 495 -115.03 -11.31 -34.90
CA SER A 495 -114.65 -10.59 -33.68
C SER A 495 -114.10 -11.54 -32.59
N LYS A 496 -114.65 -12.77 -32.50
CA LYS A 496 -114.21 -13.77 -31.52
C LYS A 496 -112.79 -14.30 -31.79
N ILE A 497 -112.41 -14.48 -33.06
CA ILE A 497 -111.05 -14.86 -33.45
C ILE A 497 -110.04 -13.80 -32.98
N ASN A 498 -110.32 -12.52 -33.24
CA ASN A 498 -109.42 -11.43 -32.87
C ASN A 498 -109.18 -11.33 -31.35
N SER A 499 -110.22 -11.53 -30.52
CA SER A 499 -110.05 -11.50 -29.06
C SER A 499 -109.15 -12.64 -28.55
N LEU A 500 -109.30 -13.84 -29.10
CA LEU A 500 -108.53 -15.01 -28.67
C LEU A 500 -107.04 -14.90 -29.05
N VAL A 501 -106.73 -14.29 -30.20
CA VAL A 501 -105.35 -14.05 -30.63
C VAL A 501 -104.61 -13.12 -29.66
N VAL A 502 -105.27 -12.07 -29.17
CA VAL A 502 -104.68 -11.13 -28.19
C VAL A 502 -104.38 -11.83 -26.87
N GLU A 503 -105.32 -12.63 -26.35
CA GLU A 503 -105.13 -13.40 -25.12
C GLU A 503 -103.99 -14.42 -25.23
N ARG A 504 -103.84 -15.08 -26.38
CA ARG A 504 -102.75 -16.05 -26.62
C ARG A 504 -101.37 -15.38 -26.57
N ASN A 505 -101.23 -14.21 -27.19
CA ASN A 505 -99.94 -13.51 -27.22
C ASN A 505 -99.49 -13.06 -25.83
N SER A 506 -100.42 -12.59 -24.99
CA SER A 506 -100.11 -12.26 -23.59
C SER A 506 -99.63 -13.47 -22.78
N ALA A 507 -100.16 -14.67 -23.02
CA ALA A 507 -99.72 -15.89 -22.35
C ALA A 507 -98.34 -16.39 -22.84
N TYR A 508 -97.93 -16.05 -24.07
CA TYR A 508 -96.58 -16.35 -24.57
C TYR A 508 -95.49 -15.52 -23.87
N ASP A 509 -95.77 -14.25 -23.58
CA ASP A 509 -94.79 -13.37 -22.93
C ASP A 509 -94.50 -13.81 -21.49
N THR A 510 -95.53 -14.19 -20.73
CA THR A 510 -95.37 -14.71 -19.37
C THR A 510 -94.57 -16.01 -19.34
N MET A 511 -94.82 -16.93 -20.27
CA MET A 511 -94.06 -18.18 -20.41
C MET A 511 -92.55 -17.94 -20.63
N ARG A 512 -92.19 -16.91 -21.42
CA ARG A 512 -90.79 -16.57 -21.70
C ARG A 512 -90.04 -16.05 -20.48
N GLU A 513 -90.71 -15.28 -19.63
CA GLU A 513 -90.14 -14.72 -18.40
C GLU A 513 -89.79 -15.82 -17.39
N TYR A 514 -90.70 -16.77 -17.17
CA TYR A 514 -90.46 -17.89 -16.25
C TYR A 514 -89.33 -18.82 -16.71
N ARG A 515 -89.17 -19.05 -18.04
CA ARG A 515 -88.03 -19.81 -18.57
C ARG A 515 -86.68 -19.18 -18.26
N ARG A 516 -86.59 -17.84 -18.30
CA ARG A 516 -85.35 -17.12 -17.98
C ARG A 516 -84.98 -17.26 -16.51
N ARG A 517 -85.96 -17.10 -15.61
CA ARG A 517 -85.74 -17.28 -14.17
C ARG A 517 -85.27 -18.69 -13.83
N LEU A 518 -85.81 -19.71 -14.49
CA LEU A 518 -85.40 -21.10 -14.28
C LEU A 518 -83.93 -21.36 -14.67
N ASP A 519 -83.42 -20.70 -15.72
CA ASP A 519 -82.01 -20.81 -16.12
C ASP A 519 -81.04 -20.20 -15.09
N GLU A 520 -81.41 -19.09 -14.47
CA GLU A 520 -80.63 -18.45 -13.40
C GLU A 520 -80.56 -19.34 -12.14
N ILE A 521 -81.67 -20.00 -11.79
CA ILE A 521 -81.74 -20.97 -10.68
C ILE A 521 -80.84 -22.18 -10.93
N ASN A 522 -80.81 -22.71 -12.15
CA ASN A 522 -79.94 -23.86 -12.50
C ASN A 522 -78.45 -23.53 -12.36
N LYS A 523 -78.04 -22.30 -12.70
CA LYS A 523 -76.65 -21.84 -12.52
C LYS A 523 -76.27 -21.74 -11.03
N ALA A 524 -77.19 -21.29 -10.18
CA ALA A 524 -76.97 -21.22 -8.73
C ALA A 524 -76.75 -22.63 -8.11
N ARG A 525 -77.53 -23.64 -8.53
CA ARG A 525 -77.32 -25.04 -8.10
C ARG A 525 -75.97 -25.61 -8.53
N ALA A 526 -75.55 -25.37 -9.78
CA ALA A 526 -74.27 -25.85 -10.27
C ALA A 526 -73.06 -25.30 -9.46
N PHE A 527 -73.16 -24.06 -8.97
CA PHE A 527 -72.13 -23.48 -8.08
C PHE A 527 -72.07 -24.17 -6.71
N LEU A 528 -73.23 -24.42 -6.09
CA LEU A 528 -73.31 -25.11 -4.80
C LEU A 528 -72.77 -26.54 -4.87
N ASP A 529 -73.10 -27.28 -5.94
CA ASP A 529 -72.60 -28.63 -6.18
C ASP A 529 -71.09 -28.67 -6.38
N ALA A 530 -70.53 -27.74 -7.18
CA ALA A 530 -69.09 -27.65 -7.43
C ALA A 530 -68.28 -27.37 -6.14
N LYS A 531 -68.89 -26.71 -5.16
CA LYS A 531 -68.28 -26.43 -3.85
C LYS A 531 -68.65 -27.46 -2.77
N SER A 532 -69.43 -28.49 -3.12
CA SER A 532 -69.93 -29.51 -2.20
C SER A 532 -70.70 -28.92 -1.00
N ILE A 533 -71.43 -27.83 -1.21
CA ILE A 533 -72.24 -27.15 -0.19
C ILE A 533 -73.68 -27.59 -0.39
N ARG A 534 -74.17 -28.47 0.50
CA ARG A 534 -75.52 -29.06 0.39
C ARG A 534 -76.44 -28.62 1.53
N SER A 535 -75.90 -28.02 2.58
CA SER A 535 -76.64 -27.66 3.78
C SER A 535 -76.08 -26.39 4.46
N ARG A 536 -76.87 -25.80 5.37
CA ARG A 536 -76.37 -24.74 6.27
C ARG A 536 -75.25 -25.24 7.20
N ASP A 537 -75.22 -26.53 7.54
CA ASP A 537 -74.17 -27.13 8.37
C ASP A 537 -72.80 -27.13 7.66
N ASP A 538 -72.78 -27.28 6.34
CA ASP A 538 -71.56 -27.16 5.54
C ASP A 538 -70.97 -25.74 5.58
N LEU A 539 -71.84 -24.71 5.60
CA LEU A 539 -71.44 -23.32 5.79
C LEU A 539 -70.90 -23.07 7.21
N GLU A 540 -71.48 -23.69 8.24
CA GLU A 540 -70.97 -23.60 9.62
C GLU A 540 -69.62 -24.29 9.81
N ARG A 541 -69.36 -25.38 9.09
CA ARG A 541 -68.05 -26.04 9.07
C ARG A 541 -66.98 -25.10 8.49
N LEU A 542 -67.26 -24.48 7.35
CA LEU A 542 -66.36 -23.49 6.73
C LEU A 542 -66.15 -22.27 7.64
N ARG A 543 -67.19 -21.81 8.36
CA ARG A 543 -67.05 -20.72 9.36
C ARG A 543 -66.18 -21.11 10.55
N ARG A 544 -66.22 -22.37 11.00
CA ARG A 544 -65.30 -22.89 12.03
C ARG A 544 -63.86 -22.90 11.52
N GLU A 545 -63.62 -23.40 10.32
CA GLU A 545 -62.28 -23.40 9.71
C GLU A 545 -61.70 -21.98 9.59
N VAL A 546 -62.51 -20.99 9.22
CA VAL A 546 -62.10 -19.57 9.20
C VAL A 546 -61.67 -19.10 10.58
N ARG A 547 -62.48 -19.37 11.63
CA ARG A 547 -62.16 -18.96 13.01
C ARG A 547 -60.85 -19.56 13.50
N ASP A 548 -60.64 -20.86 13.27
CA ASP A 548 -59.44 -21.56 13.73
C ASP A 548 -58.18 -21.00 13.04
N ARG A 549 -58.25 -20.72 11.73
CA ARG A 549 -57.15 -20.10 10.97
C ARG A 549 -56.90 -18.65 11.39
N GLU A 550 -57.94 -17.87 11.70
CA GLU A 550 -57.78 -16.50 12.22
C GLU A 550 -57.09 -16.46 13.59
N VAL A 551 -57.41 -17.40 14.49
CA VAL A 551 -56.73 -17.54 15.78
C VAL A 551 -55.24 -17.84 15.57
N LEU A 552 -54.92 -18.74 14.65
CA LEU A 552 -53.53 -19.06 14.31
C LEU A 552 -52.80 -17.85 13.72
N VAL A 553 -53.42 -17.11 12.79
CA VAL A 553 -52.86 -15.88 12.20
C VAL A 553 -52.52 -14.83 13.25
N ARG A 554 -53.39 -14.62 14.25
CA ARG A 554 -53.12 -13.69 15.36
C ARG A 554 -51.92 -14.14 16.19
N ARG A 555 -51.82 -15.43 16.51
CA ARG A 555 -50.66 -15.98 17.25
C ARG A 555 -49.35 -15.78 16.50
N LEU A 556 -49.34 -16.10 15.20
CA LEU A 556 -48.14 -15.92 14.36
C LEU A 556 -47.74 -14.44 14.22
N LYS A 557 -48.70 -13.52 14.24
CA LYS A 557 -48.42 -12.07 14.19
C LYS A 557 -47.57 -11.61 15.38
N ILE A 558 -47.84 -12.10 16.59
CA ILE A 558 -47.12 -11.72 17.82
C ILE A 558 -45.65 -12.13 17.74
N PHE A 559 -45.33 -13.28 17.14
CA PHE A 559 -43.94 -13.72 16.95
C PHE A 559 -43.15 -12.79 16.04
N LEU A 560 -43.80 -12.34 14.95
CA LEU A 560 -43.19 -11.50 13.92
C LEU A 560 -42.95 -10.05 14.37
N GLU A 561 -43.45 -9.64 15.56
CA GLU A 561 -43.19 -8.32 16.13
C GLU A 561 -41.78 -8.20 16.73
N LYS A 562 -41.10 -9.33 16.97
CA LYS A 562 -39.73 -9.37 17.50
C LYS A 562 -38.75 -9.76 16.40
N ASP A 563 -37.57 -9.14 16.42
CA ASP A 563 -36.48 -9.51 15.53
C ASP A 563 -35.69 -10.72 16.04
N ALA A 564 -34.88 -11.32 15.17
CA ALA A 564 -34.10 -12.50 15.51
C ALA A 564 -33.10 -12.25 16.65
N GLN A 565 -32.55 -11.03 16.74
CA GLN A 565 -31.60 -10.64 17.79
C GLN A 565 -32.27 -10.65 19.17
N THR A 566 -33.44 -10.02 19.30
CA THR A 566 -34.19 -9.95 20.56
C THR A 566 -34.62 -11.33 21.03
N ILE A 567 -35.08 -12.19 20.11
CA ILE A 567 -35.44 -13.58 20.43
C ILE A 567 -34.20 -14.35 20.89
N ALA A 568 -33.09 -14.30 20.13
CA ALA A 568 -31.84 -14.97 20.49
C ALA A 568 -31.33 -14.56 21.88
N LEU A 569 -31.27 -13.25 22.16
CA LEU A 569 -30.86 -12.69 23.45
C LEU A 569 -31.77 -13.15 24.60
N SER A 570 -33.08 -13.21 24.37
CA SER A 570 -34.04 -13.69 25.37
C SER A 570 -33.91 -15.20 25.65
N MET A 571 -33.49 -16.00 24.66
CA MET A 571 -33.30 -17.44 24.82
C MET A 571 -32.01 -17.83 25.55
N ILE A 572 -30.96 -17.01 25.44
CA ILE A 572 -29.68 -17.27 26.11
C ILE A 572 -29.58 -16.63 27.50
N SER A 573 -30.48 -15.69 27.83
CA SER A 573 -30.57 -15.06 29.14
C SER A 573 -31.38 -15.92 30.12
N SER A 574 -30.92 -15.99 31.38
CA SER A 574 -31.41 -16.94 32.38
C SER A 574 -32.77 -16.57 33.02
N SER A 575 -33.40 -15.47 32.63
CA SER A 575 -34.52 -14.87 33.37
C SER A 575 -35.92 -15.17 32.82
N THR A 576 -36.08 -15.66 31.58
CA THR A 576 -37.40 -16.07 31.04
C THR A 576 -37.23 -17.11 29.94
N ALA A 577 -37.90 -18.26 30.09
CA ALA A 577 -38.00 -19.23 29.00
C ALA A 577 -38.86 -18.63 27.88
N TYR A 578 -38.22 -18.16 26.81
CA TYR A 578 -38.96 -17.79 25.61
C TYR A 578 -39.58 -19.06 25.02
N ASN A 579 -40.91 -19.19 25.14
CA ASN A 579 -41.65 -20.39 24.75
C ASN A 579 -41.78 -20.48 23.22
N ILE A 580 -40.68 -20.79 22.55
CA ILE A 580 -40.60 -20.85 21.08
C ILE A 580 -41.36 -22.06 20.50
N ASP A 581 -41.68 -23.05 21.35
CA ASP A 581 -42.43 -24.25 20.98
C ASP A 581 -43.86 -23.95 20.50
N GLU A 582 -44.45 -22.82 20.91
CA GLU A 582 -45.78 -22.38 20.46
C GLU A 582 -45.85 -22.05 18.96
N TYR A 583 -44.70 -21.94 18.29
CA TYR A 583 -44.57 -21.62 16.88
C TYR A 583 -44.20 -22.81 15.99
N ALA A 584 -44.14 -24.02 16.56
CA ALA A 584 -44.02 -25.29 15.83
C ALA A 584 -45.37 -25.69 15.21
N ILE A 585 -45.77 -24.98 14.15
CA ILE A 585 -47.06 -25.13 13.47
C ILE A 585 -47.15 -26.32 12.51
N ASP A 586 -46.02 -26.88 12.12
CA ASP A 586 -45.87 -28.04 11.24
C ASP A 586 -44.52 -28.73 11.47
N GLU A 587 -44.25 -29.81 10.73
CA GLU A 587 -43.04 -30.62 10.92
C GLU A 587 -41.75 -29.87 10.59
N TYR A 588 -41.78 -28.94 9.62
CA TYR A 588 -40.63 -28.13 9.26
C TYR A 588 -40.28 -27.10 10.35
N SER A 589 -41.28 -26.34 10.82
CA SER A 589 -41.12 -25.37 11.91
C SER A 589 -40.74 -26.06 13.23
N LYS A 590 -41.28 -27.25 13.52
CA LYS A 590 -40.89 -28.05 14.70
C LYS A 590 -39.40 -28.43 14.71
N ARG A 591 -38.87 -28.85 13.56
CA ARG A 591 -37.42 -29.15 13.43
C ARG A 591 -36.57 -27.90 13.64
N LEU A 592 -36.97 -26.79 13.01
CA LEU A 592 -36.33 -25.47 13.18
C LEU A 592 -36.26 -25.05 14.66
N VAL A 593 -37.38 -25.16 15.37
CA VAL A 593 -37.47 -24.83 16.79
C VAL A 593 -36.52 -25.70 17.63
N GLY A 594 -36.47 -27.01 17.39
CA GLY A 594 -35.55 -27.91 18.10
C GLY A 594 -34.07 -27.56 17.91
N GLU A 595 -33.68 -27.18 16.70
CA GLU A 595 -32.31 -26.70 16.43
C GLU A 595 -32.00 -25.37 17.12
N ILE A 596 -32.97 -24.43 17.14
CA ILE A 596 -32.86 -23.14 17.84
C ILE A 596 -32.67 -23.35 19.34
N VAL A 597 -33.45 -24.24 19.98
CA VAL A 597 -33.34 -24.54 21.42
C VAL A 597 -31.97 -25.14 21.75
N THR A 598 -31.48 -26.06 20.92
CA THR A 598 -30.17 -26.69 21.10
C THR A 598 -29.05 -25.65 21.04
N LEU A 599 -29.04 -24.82 19.99
CA LEU A 599 -28.07 -23.74 19.83
C LEU A 599 -28.15 -22.70 20.95
N ALA A 600 -29.35 -22.34 21.41
CA ALA A 600 -29.53 -21.43 22.54
C ALA A 600 -28.94 -21.99 23.84
N GLY A 601 -29.07 -23.29 24.08
CA GLY A 601 -28.45 -23.97 25.22
C GLY A 601 -26.92 -23.88 25.19
N GLU A 602 -26.32 -24.07 24.01
CA GLU A 602 -24.87 -23.98 23.81
C GLU A 602 -24.31 -22.54 23.89
N CYS A 603 -25.16 -21.54 23.70
CA CYS A 603 -24.82 -20.12 23.77
C CYS A 603 -25.03 -19.49 25.15
N LYS A 604 -25.47 -20.27 26.16
CA LYS A 604 -25.68 -19.75 27.51
C LYS A 604 -24.43 -19.08 28.08
N GLY A 605 -24.62 -17.89 28.65
CA GLY A 605 -23.53 -17.10 29.22
C GLY A 605 -22.69 -16.31 28.21
N PHE A 606 -23.05 -16.33 26.91
CA PHE A 606 -22.46 -15.43 25.93
C PHE A 606 -22.86 -13.97 26.19
N SER A 607 -21.89 -13.07 26.08
CA SER A 607 -22.10 -11.62 26.15
C SER A 607 -21.15 -10.95 25.17
N GLU A 608 -21.70 -10.18 24.24
CA GLU A 608 -20.93 -9.48 23.21
C GLU A 608 -20.00 -8.42 23.82
N GLU A 609 -20.44 -7.72 24.87
CA GLU A 609 -19.60 -6.80 25.63
C GLU A 609 -18.42 -7.50 26.31
N ARG A 610 -18.64 -8.69 26.89
CA ARG A 610 -17.56 -9.45 27.53
C ARG A 610 -16.56 -9.97 26.50
N TYR A 611 -17.03 -10.44 25.35
CA TYR A 611 -16.17 -10.85 24.24
C TYR A 611 -15.28 -9.68 23.76
N MET A 612 -15.86 -8.51 23.50
CA MET A 612 -15.13 -7.30 23.09
C MET A 612 -14.09 -6.87 24.14
N LYS A 613 -14.42 -6.95 25.44
CA LYS A 613 -13.49 -6.63 26.54
C LYS A 613 -12.30 -7.59 26.60
N ILE A 614 -12.55 -8.90 26.44
CA ILE A 614 -11.48 -9.91 26.41
C ILE A 614 -10.59 -9.70 25.18
N GLU A 615 -11.19 -9.48 24.00
CA GLU A 615 -10.46 -9.21 22.76
C GLU A 615 -9.54 -7.99 22.88
N HIS A 616 -10.05 -6.88 23.43
CA HIS A 616 -9.25 -5.67 23.64
C HIS A 616 -8.10 -5.91 24.62
N LYS A 617 -8.38 -6.56 25.76
CA LYS A 617 -7.35 -6.90 26.76
C LYS A 617 -6.28 -7.82 26.18
N LEU A 618 -6.66 -8.83 25.41
CA LEU A 618 -5.72 -9.76 24.79
C LEU A 618 -4.75 -9.01 23.85
N ARG A 619 -5.27 -8.12 22.99
CA ARG A 619 -4.42 -7.27 22.13
C ARG A 619 -3.47 -6.37 22.93
N GLU A 620 -3.94 -5.84 24.06
CA GLU A 620 -3.12 -5.00 24.94
C GLU A 620 -1.98 -5.80 25.58
N VAL A 621 -2.28 -7.00 26.11
CA VAL A 621 -1.30 -7.92 26.70
C VAL A 621 -0.28 -8.37 25.66
N GLU A 622 -0.70 -8.78 24.45
CA GLU A 622 0.21 -9.13 23.34
C GLU A 622 1.11 -7.96 22.91
N ARG A 623 0.64 -6.72 23.05
CA ARG A 623 1.45 -5.53 22.75
C ARG A 623 2.52 -5.34 23.83
N VAL A 624 2.14 -5.46 25.11
CA VAL A 624 3.06 -5.33 26.26
C VAL A 624 4.11 -6.44 26.24
N GLU A 625 3.72 -7.69 25.97
CA GLU A 625 4.61 -8.84 25.81
C GLU A 625 5.72 -8.53 24.79
N ARG A 626 5.33 -8.15 23.56
CA ARG A 626 6.26 -7.80 22.48
C ARG A 626 7.15 -6.60 22.79
N GLU A 627 6.69 -5.67 23.62
CA GLU A 627 7.49 -4.53 24.06
C GLU A 627 8.54 -4.96 25.08
N ARG A 628 8.16 -5.79 26.06
CA ARG A 628 9.05 -6.32 27.08
C ARG A 628 10.08 -7.31 26.53
N GLU A 629 9.69 -8.18 25.61
CA GLU A 629 10.63 -9.07 24.91
C GLU A 629 11.68 -8.28 24.12
N ARG A 630 11.28 -7.20 23.44
CA ARG A 630 12.22 -6.31 22.73
C ARG A 630 13.15 -5.58 23.68
N GLU A 631 12.64 -5.07 24.80
CA GLU A 631 13.46 -4.45 25.84
C GLU A 631 14.47 -5.47 26.40
N LEU A 632 14.02 -6.69 26.69
CA LEU A 632 14.86 -7.78 27.19
C LEU A 632 15.99 -8.13 26.21
N ALA A 633 15.67 -8.31 24.92
CA ALA A 633 16.66 -8.60 23.89
C ALA A 633 17.68 -7.47 23.75
N GLY A 634 17.23 -6.21 23.79
CA GLY A 634 18.10 -5.04 23.77
C GLY A 634 19.03 -4.95 24.98
N LEU A 635 18.53 -5.27 26.18
CA LEU A 635 19.34 -5.31 27.40
C LEU A 635 20.38 -6.44 27.37
N LYS A 636 20.01 -7.65 26.91
CA LYS A 636 20.95 -8.77 26.76
C LYS A 636 22.10 -8.45 25.80
N SER A 637 21.79 -7.89 24.64
CA SER A 637 22.82 -7.50 23.67
C SER A 637 23.78 -6.42 24.22
N ARG A 638 23.27 -5.45 24.99
CA ARG A 638 24.12 -4.46 25.66
C ARG A 638 24.99 -5.08 26.74
N LEU A 639 24.44 -6.01 27.53
CA LEU A 639 25.19 -6.73 28.55
C LEU A 639 26.36 -7.50 27.91
N ASP A 640 26.13 -8.21 26.81
CA ASP A 640 27.19 -8.95 26.11
C ASP A 640 28.29 -8.02 25.60
N ALA A 641 27.94 -6.84 25.07
CA ALA A 641 28.92 -5.83 24.66
C ALA A 641 29.79 -5.35 25.82
N ILE A 642 29.17 -5.04 26.97
CA ILE A 642 29.88 -4.59 28.19
C ILE A 642 30.79 -5.72 28.73
N ILE A 643 30.34 -6.98 28.71
CA ILE A 643 31.15 -8.11 29.15
C ILE A 643 32.38 -8.27 28.26
N ASN A 644 32.23 -8.21 26.93
CA ASN A 644 33.35 -8.30 26.00
C ASN A 644 34.37 -7.18 26.21
N ASP A 645 33.91 -5.94 26.39
CA ASP A 645 34.77 -4.80 26.70
C ASP A 645 35.49 -5.00 28.04
N LEU A 646 34.77 -5.46 29.07
CA LEU A 646 35.32 -5.74 30.40
C LEU A 646 36.43 -6.81 30.34
N GLU A 647 36.22 -7.90 29.59
CA GLU A 647 37.23 -8.94 29.41
C GLU A 647 38.49 -8.40 28.74
N ARG A 648 38.32 -7.60 27.68
CA ARG A 648 39.44 -6.93 27.00
C ARG A 648 40.19 -5.99 27.96
N LEU A 649 39.48 -5.17 28.73
CA LEU A 649 40.09 -4.24 29.69
C LEU A 649 40.84 -4.99 30.81
N LYS A 650 40.29 -6.11 31.31
CA LYS A 650 40.96 -6.96 32.32
C LYS A 650 42.27 -7.56 31.81
N VAL A 651 42.30 -8.01 30.56
CA VAL A 651 43.53 -8.53 29.93
C VAL A 651 44.57 -7.41 29.83
N THR A 652 44.17 -6.24 29.33
CA THR A 652 45.06 -5.09 29.24
C THR A 652 45.58 -4.66 30.62
N LEU A 653 44.73 -4.62 31.65
CA LEU A 653 45.11 -4.24 33.01
C LEU A 653 46.19 -5.17 33.57
N LYS A 654 46.08 -6.49 33.36
CA LYS A 654 47.12 -7.44 33.78
C LYS A 654 48.46 -7.16 33.10
N VAL A 655 48.45 -6.83 31.81
CA VAL A 655 49.68 -6.46 31.10
C VAL A 655 50.28 -5.17 31.68
N LEU A 656 49.44 -4.16 31.96
CA LEU A 656 49.89 -2.91 32.55
C LEU A 656 50.39 -3.06 33.99
N ASP A 657 49.81 -3.96 34.79
CA ASP A 657 50.32 -4.31 36.13
C ASP A 657 51.78 -4.81 36.06
N HIS A 658 52.05 -5.73 35.13
CA HIS A 658 53.41 -6.23 34.92
C HIS A 658 54.33 -5.12 34.40
N ALA A 659 53.87 -4.35 33.42
CA ALA A 659 54.62 -3.23 32.87
C ALA A 659 55.00 -2.20 33.94
N TYR A 660 54.05 -1.78 34.78
CA TYR A 660 54.24 -0.81 35.85
C TYR A 660 55.30 -1.26 36.86
N ASN A 661 55.28 -2.53 37.26
CA ASN A 661 56.30 -3.07 38.18
C ASN A 661 57.71 -3.01 37.56
N HIS A 662 57.83 -3.37 36.28
CA HIS A 662 59.11 -3.33 35.57
C HIS A 662 59.60 -1.90 35.34
N THR A 663 58.76 -0.99 34.85
CA THR A 663 59.14 0.41 34.62
C THR A 663 59.50 1.12 35.92
N THR A 664 58.75 0.88 37.01
CA THR A 664 59.07 1.42 38.34
C THR A 664 60.43 0.93 38.83
N MET A 665 60.75 -0.36 38.64
CA MET A 665 62.07 -0.90 39.00
C MET A 665 63.19 -0.24 38.16
N LEU A 666 62.97 -0.07 36.86
CA LEU A 666 63.93 0.57 35.96
C LEU A 666 64.13 2.04 36.31
N GLU A 667 63.07 2.80 36.60
CA GLU A 667 63.15 4.18 37.05
C GLU A 667 63.89 4.28 38.40
N MET A 668 63.63 3.36 39.33
CA MET A 668 64.37 3.30 40.60
C MET A 668 65.88 3.08 40.38
N ILE A 669 66.27 2.16 39.50
CA ILE A 669 67.71 1.95 39.18
C ILE A 669 68.29 3.20 38.55
N ARG A 670 67.58 3.80 37.57
CA ARG A 670 68.00 5.02 36.90
C ARG A 670 68.29 6.15 37.90
N GLU A 671 67.33 6.46 38.78
CA GLU A 671 67.45 7.55 39.75
C GLU A 671 68.42 7.24 40.91
N LYS A 672 68.39 6.01 41.46
CA LYS A 672 69.16 5.67 42.68
C LYS A 672 70.55 5.09 42.41
N VAL A 673 70.87 4.71 41.18
CA VAL A 673 72.16 4.10 40.83
C VAL A 673 72.88 4.92 39.76
N PHE A 674 72.22 5.23 38.63
CA PHE A 674 72.90 5.84 37.48
C PHE A 674 72.95 7.36 37.50
N HIS A 675 72.07 8.04 38.23
CA HIS A 675 72.15 9.49 38.39
C HIS A 675 73.50 9.90 39.04
N ARG A 676 74.18 10.93 38.51
CA ARG A 676 75.46 11.47 39.05
C ARG A 676 75.47 11.89 40.51
N ASP A 677 74.30 12.18 41.06
CA ASP A 677 74.10 12.54 42.47
C ASP A 677 73.34 11.44 43.23
N SER A 678 73.32 10.23 42.69
CA SER A 678 72.78 9.05 43.38
C SER A 678 73.64 8.69 44.60
N ILE A 679 73.11 7.81 45.44
CA ILE A 679 73.85 7.28 46.61
C ILE A 679 75.14 6.60 46.15
N VAL A 680 75.09 5.86 45.05
CA VAL A 680 76.26 5.16 44.49
C VAL A 680 77.30 6.16 43.99
N ALA A 681 76.89 7.14 43.17
CA ALA A 681 77.80 8.13 42.63
C ALA A 681 78.43 9.01 43.72
N ARG A 682 77.64 9.44 44.72
CA ARG A 682 78.16 10.18 45.89
C ARG A 682 79.14 9.34 46.70
N SER A 683 78.82 8.06 46.95
CA SER A 683 79.71 7.17 47.69
C SER A 683 81.05 6.98 46.98
N LEU A 684 81.04 6.80 45.66
CA LEU A 684 82.25 6.72 44.83
C LEU A 684 83.06 8.02 44.88
N ARG A 685 82.39 9.17 44.78
CA ARG A 685 83.05 10.49 44.87
C ARG A 685 83.66 10.70 46.25
N SER A 686 82.90 10.48 47.32
CA SER A 686 83.39 10.62 48.70
C SER A 686 84.57 9.70 48.98
N TRP A 687 84.50 8.44 48.53
CA TRP A 687 85.61 7.49 48.60
C TRP A 687 86.87 8.04 47.91
N ALA A 688 86.75 8.52 46.67
CA ALA A 688 87.90 9.06 45.94
C ALA A 688 88.44 10.36 46.54
N LEU A 689 87.57 11.29 46.93
CA LEU A 689 88.00 12.53 47.59
C LEU A 689 88.74 12.24 48.89
N GLN A 690 88.27 11.28 49.68
CA GLN A 690 88.95 10.84 50.90
C GLN A 690 90.31 10.23 50.59
N HIS A 691 90.40 9.27 49.67
CA HIS A 691 91.68 8.64 49.32
C HIS A 691 92.69 9.61 48.71
N ILE A 692 92.24 10.54 47.86
CA ILE A 692 93.11 11.58 47.30
C ILE A 692 93.57 12.52 48.42
N SER A 693 92.70 12.90 49.36
CA SER A 693 93.06 13.74 50.51
C SER A 693 94.12 13.08 51.39
N ASP A 694 93.92 11.80 51.71
CA ASP A 694 94.85 11.02 52.54
C ASP A 694 96.23 10.93 51.88
N LYS A 695 96.27 10.58 50.59
CA LYS A 695 97.52 10.47 49.83
C LYS A 695 98.18 11.82 49.57
N ALA A 696 97.41 12.87 49.29
CA ALA A 696 97.96 14.21 49.13
C ALA A 696 98.57 14.71 50.44
N SER A 697 97.94 14.41 51.58
CA SER A 697 98.48 14.73 52.90
C SER A 697 99.75 13.94 53.24
N GLU A 698 99.85 12.69 52.79
CA GLU A 698 101.07 11.87 52.89
C GLU A 698 102.20 12.49 52.07
N TYR A 699 101.97 12.79 50.78
CA TYR A 699 102.98 13.35 49.89
C TYR A 699 103.39 14.78 50.27
N ALA A 700 102.45 15.62 50.71
CA ALA A 700 102.75 16.97 51.19
C ALA A 700 103.72 16.99 52.38
N ARG A 701 103.64 15.99 53.28
CA ARG A 701 104.55 15.87 54.42
C ARG A 701 105.99 15.57 54.01
N ALA A 702 106.22 14.92 52.88
CA ALA A 702 107.56 14.63 52.36
C ALA A 702 108.28 15.89 51.84
N PHE A 703 107.55 16.95 51.48
CA PHE A 703 108.11 18.22 51.00
C PHE A 703 108.57 19.18 52.11
N SER A 704 108.53 18.77 53.38
CA SER A 704 108.91 19.60 54.54
C SER A 704 108.21 20.98 54.60
N ILE A 705 107.01 21.11 54.02
CA ILE A 705 106.20 22.34 54.05
C ILE A 705 105.34 22.44 55.33
N ASP A 706 104.90 23.63 55.73
CA ASP A 706 103.99 23.84 56.88
C ASP A 706 102.54 23.43 56.57
N VAL A 707 102.35 22.30 55.88
CA VAL A 707 101.05 21.70 55.56
C VAL A 707 101.02 20.29 56.13
N SER A 708 100.19 20.10 57.15
CA SER A 708 100.01 18.81 57.82
C SER A 708 98.93 17.95 57.18
N ARG A 709 97.95 18.57 56.52
CA ARG A 709 96.79 17.89 55.94
C ARG A 709 96.22 18.68 54.77
N ILE A 710 95.88 17.97 53.70
CA ILE A 710 95.14 18.46 52.53
C ILE A 710 93.80 17.71 52.51
N GLU A 711 92.69 18.44 52.51
CA GLU A 711 91.35 17.87 52.40
C GLU A 711 90.66 18.40 51.13
N LEU A 712 90.13 17.47 50.34
CA LEU A 712 89.24 17.76 49.22
C LEU A 712 87.80 17.59 49.71
N VAL A 713 87.10 18.71 49.84
CA VAL A 713 85.75 18.73 50.44
C VAL A 713 84.73 19.09 49.38
N GLU A 714 83.71 18.25 49.22
CA GLU A 714 82.52 18.60 48.45
C GLU A 714 81.66 19.53 49.32
N GLY A 715 81.46 20.77 48.88
CA GLY A 715 80.73 21.75 49.69
C GLY A 715 79.24 21.39 49.79
N GLU A 716 78.65 21.51 50.98
CA GLU A 716 77.24 21.15 51.21
C GLU A 716 76.30 21.92 50.26
N GLY A 717 75.60 21.21 49.39
CA GLY A 717 74.68 21.78 48.41
C GLY A 717 75.33 22.55 47.25
N SER A 718 76.64 22.78 47.28
CA SER A 718 77.39 23.32 46.15
C SER A 718 77.90 22.17 45.28
N ASN A 719 77.65 22.23 43.98
CA ASN A 719 78.17 21.26 43.01
C ASN A 719 79.68 21.46 42.76
N GLU A 720 80.47 21.54 43.82
CA GLU A 720 81.84 22.06 43.85
C GLU A 720 82.70 21.26 44.83
N VAL A 721 83.95 20.98 44.43
CA VAL A 721 84.98 20.40 45.30
C VAL A 721 86.03 21.46 45.57
N LYS A 722 86.31 21.72 46.85
CA LYS A 722 87.29 22.71 47.30
C LYS A 722 88.52 22.03 47.89
N ILE A 723 89.68 22.63 47.65
CA ILE A 723 90.96 22.21 48.23
C ILE A 723 91.19 23.02 49.52
N ALA A 724 91.29 22.34 50.65
CA ALA A 724 91.58 22.95 51.95
C ALA A 724 92.91 22.43 52.50
N CYS A 725 93.85 23.33 52.77
CA CYS A 725 95.15 22.98 53.34
C CYS A 725 95.21 23.41 54.82
N TYR A 726 95.72 22.55 55.68
CA TYR A 726 95.81 22.78 57.12
C TYR A 726 97.27 22.69 57.60
N GLY A 727 97.77 23.77 58.17
CA GLY A 727 99.05 23.81 58.87
C GLY A 727 98.88 23.60 60.37
N ARG A 728 99.98 23.78 61.12
CA ARG A 728 99.95 23.65 62.60
C ARG A 728 99.04 24.68 63.30
N ARG A 729 98.75 25.80 62.64
CA ARG A 729 97.96 26.93 63.18
C ARG A 729 96.53 27.00 62.65
N GLY A 730 96.08 26.01 61.86
CA GLY A 730 94.75 25.97 61.27
C GLY A 730 94.76 26.04 59.75
N LEU A 731 93.65 26.51 59.15
CA LEU A 731 93.47 26.60 57.70
C LEU A 731 94.46 27.61 57.09
N ILE A 732 95.12 27.21 56.01
CA ILE A 732 96.05 28.04 55.24
C ILE A 732 95.34 28.58 54.02
N ASP A 733 95.44 29.89 53.81
CA ASP A 733 95.02 30.51 52.55
C ASP A 733 96.05 30.21 51.45
N LEU A 734 95.65 29.42 50.46
CA LEU A 734 96.48 29.05 49.30
C LEU A 734 97.05 30.29 48.60
N ALA A 735 96.34 31.42 48.56
CA ALA A 735 96.83 32.63 47.91
C ALA A 735 98.11 33.19 48.58
N SER A 736 98.23 33.02 49.90
CA SER A 736 99.31 33.55 50.74
C SER A 736 100.60 32.73 50.75
N MET A 737 100.61 31.55 50.11
CA MET A 737 101.74 30.62 50.09
C MET A 737 102.83 31.03 49.11
N SER A 738 104.08 30.65 49.40
CA SER A 738 105.21 30.86 48.49
C SER A 738 105.08 29.99 47.23
N GLY A 739 105.75 30.39 46.14
CA GLY A 739 105.73 29.62 44.88
C GLY A 739 106.18 28.17 45.06
N GLY A 740 107.25 27.93 45.82
CA GLY A 740 107.74 26.57 46.10
C GLY A 740 106.77 25.71 46.94
N GLU A 741 106.00 26.32 47.86
CA GLU A 741 104.97 25.60 48.63
C GLU A 741 103.72 25.30 47.80
N LYS A 742 103.33 26.21 46.90
CA LYS A 742 102.25 25.99 45.93
C LYS A 742 102.58 24.82 45.00
N VAL A 743 103.80 24.81 44.46
CA VAL A 743 104.32 23.72 43.64
C VAL A 743 104.30 22.38 44.40
N ALA A 744 104.74 22.37 45.66
CA ALA A 744 104.73 21.16 46.49
C ALA A 744 103.30 20.61 46.74
N ILE A 745 102.34 21.48 47.07
CA ILE A 745 100.92 21.05 47.22
C ILE A 745 100.36 20.55 45.89
N ALA A 746 100.62 21.27 44.80
CA ALA A 746 100.14 20.91 43.48
C ALA A 746 100.65 19.53 43.06
N LEU A 747 101.94 19.25 43.27
CA LEU A 747 102.54 17.93 43.04
C LEU A 747 101.93 16.86 43.95
N ALA A 748 101.74 17.15 45.24
CA ALA A 748 101.13 16.20 46.18
C ALA A 748 99.70 15.80 45.76
N ILE A 749 98.86 16.76 45.35
CA ILE A 749 97.50 16.47 44.87
C ILE A 749 97.55 15.69 43.55
N ARG A 750 98.43 16.05 42.61
CA ARG A 750 98.59 15.32 41.34
C ARG A 750 99.03 13.89 41.54
N PHE A 751 100.03 13.65 42.39
CA PHE A 751 100.46 12.29 42.72
C PHE A 751 99.38 11.50 43.44
N ALA A 752 98.58 12.14 44.28
CA ALA A 752 97.44 11.49 44.92
C ALA A 752 96.33 11.13 43.93
N ILE A 753 96.03 12.00 42.97
CA ILE A 753 95.13 11.70 41.86
C ILE A 753 95.69 10.55 41.03
N ALA A 754 96.95 10.63 40.62
CA ALA A 754 97.63 9.62 39.83
C ALA A 754 97.65 8.26 40.55
N TYR A 755 97.84 8.24 41.87
CA TYR A 755 97.74 7.04 42.70
C TYR A 755 96.34 6.43 42.69
N VAL A 756 95.28 7.24 42.84
CA VAL A 756 93.89 6.74 42.81
C VAL A 756 93.47 6.32 41.38
N MET A 757 94.08 6.91 40.35
CA MET A 757 93.94 6.50 38.96
C MET A 757 94.70 5.21 38.61
N GLY A 758 95.81 4.99 39.31
CA GLY A 758 96.70 3.84 39.18
C GLY A 758 95.95 2.54 39.36
N GLY A 759 95.89 1.73 38.31
CA GLY A 759 95.17 0.45 38.30
C GLY A 759 93.81 0.44 37.60
N TYR A 760 93.25 1.58 37.18
CA TYR A 760 91.97 1.63 36.46
C TYR A 760 91.97 2.44 35.15
N ARG A 761 92.73 3.55 35.05
CA ARG A 761 92.71 4.42 33.84
C ARG A 761 94.05 4.99 33.39
N LEU A 762 94.93 5.44 34.27
CA LEU A 762 96.22 5.98 33.85
C LEU A 762 97.32 5.51 34.79
N ASP A 763 98.25 4.75 34.23
CA ASP A 763 99.39 4.21 34.97
C ASP A 763 100.69 4.97 34.66
N PHE A 764 100.58 6.20 34.12
CA PHE A 764 101.75 7.02 33.79
C PHE A 764 101.58 8.49 34.16
N VAL A 765 102.70 9.16 34.44
CA VAL A 765 102.80 10.61 34.65
C VAL A 765 104.01 11.15 33.88
N ILE A 766 103.85 12.31 33.23
CA ILE A 766 104.91 13.02 32.52
C ILE A 766 105.06 14.40 33.14
N MET A 767 106.27 14.81 33.50
CA MET A 767 106.54 16.11 34.13
C MET A 767 107.68 16.84 33.43
N ASP A 768 107.38 18.03 32.90
CA ASP A 768 108.36 18.92 32.29
C ASP A 768 108.90 19.93 33.31
N GLU A 769 110.19 19.79 33.66
CA GLU A 769 110.93 20.65 34.58
C GLU A 769 110.23 20.83 35.95
N PRO A 770 109.93 19.73 36.69
CA PRO A 770 109.18 19.79 37.95
C PRO A 770 109.93 20.46 39.10
N THR A 771 111.23 20.71 38.95
CA THR A 771 112.10 21.30 39.97
C THR A 771 112.18 22.82 39.92
N VAL A 772 111.59 23.46 38.91
CA VAL A 772 111.63 24.92 38.73
C VAL A 772 110.84 25.59 39.86
N HIS A 773 111.46 26.58 40.52
CA HIS A 773 110.98 27.29 41.72
C HIS A 773 111.13 26.55 43.06
N LEU A 774 111.81 25.39 43.09
CA LEU A 774 112.11 24.67 44.33
C LEU A 774 113.54 24.92 44.81
N ASP A 775 113.70 24.95 46.13
CA ASP A 775 115.02 24.98 46.79
C ASP A 775 115.66 23.59 46.80
N GLU A 776 116.93 23.51 47.21
CA GLU A 776 117.71 22.27 47.22
C GLU A 776 117.07 21.17 48.08
N GLU A 777 116.49 21.53 49.23
CA GLU A 777 115.81 20.58 50.13
C GLU A 777 114.58 19.97 49.45
N ARG A 778 113.70 20.78 48.86
CA ARG A 778 112.49 20.29 48.18
C ARG A 778 112.79 19.55 46.88
N ARG A 779 113.88 19.90 46.20
CA ARG A 779 114.36 19.14 45.03
C ARG A 779 114.74 17.72 45.42
N ALA A 780 115.39 17.52 46.56
CA ALA A 780 115.67 16.18 47.09
C ALA A 780 114.37 15.44 47.49
N SER A 781 113.41 16.11 48.12
CA SER A 781 112.09 15.53 48.45
C SER A 781 111.33 15.03 47.22
N ILE A 782 111.44 15.70 46.07
CA ILE A 782 110.83 15.24 44.81
C ILE A 782 111.39 13.89 44.39
N VAL A 783 112.71 13.72 44.43
CA VAL A 783 113.36 12.47 44.04
C VAL A 783 112.89 11.32 44.93
N GLU A 784 112.81 11.55 46.24
CA GLU A 784 112.30 10.57 47.21
C GLU A 784 110.85 10.19 46.93
N LEU A 785 109.98 11.17 46.64
CA LEU A 785 108.57 10.91 46.30
C LEU A 785 108.42 10.14 44.99
N ILE A 786 109.21 10.45 43.97
CA ILE A 786 109.20 9.71 42.70
C ILE A 786 109.57 8.25 42.93
N ARG A 787 110.57 7.97 43.78
CA ARG A 787 110.92 6.60 44.18
C ARG A 787 109.76 5.90 44.88
N LEU A 788 109.15 6.54 45.88
CA LEU A 788 108.00 5.99 46.61
C LEU A 788 106.84 5.63 45.66
N LEU A 789 106.59 6.47 44.65
CA LEU A 789 105.56 6.23 43.64
C LEU A 789 105.90 5.10 42.67
N ALA A 790 107.18 4.97 42.30
CA ALA A 790 107.68 3.91 41.44
C ALA A 790 107.68 2.54 42.15
N GLU A 791 108.09 2.47 43.41
CA GLU A 791 108.13 1.23 44.22
C GLU A 791 106.73 0.75 44.62
N GLY A 792 105.81 1.69 44.89
CA GLY A 792 104.46 1.41 45.42
C GLY A 792 103.48 0.73 44.46
N SER A 793 103.91 0.32 43.25
CA SER A 793 103.07 -0.30 42.20
C SER A 793 101.86 0.53 41.73
N ALA A 794 101.75 1.79 42.15
CA ALA A 794 100.62 2.67 41.84
C ALA A 794 100.76 3.34 40.47
N LEU A 795 101.99 3.72 40.08
CA LEU A 795 102.30 4.20 38.74
C LEU A 795 103.32 3.27 38.10
N LYS A 796 103.00 2.80 36.89
CA LYS A 796 103.91 1.92 36.14
C LYS A 796 104.99 2.70 35.42
N GLN A 797 104.78 3.99 35.13
CA GLN A 797 105.70 4.78 34.32
C GLN A 797 105.72 6.24 34.75
N ILE A 798 106.90 6.77 35.05
CA ILE A 798 107.12 8.17 35.38
C ILE A 798 108.14 8.73 34.40
N ILE A 799 107.79 9.76 33.63
CA ILE A 799 108.68 10.42 32.68
C ILE A 799 108.97 11.84 33.19
N ILE A 800 110.23 12.14 33.44
CA ILE A 800 110.67 13.43 34.00
C ILE A 800 111.60 14.09 33.01
N ILE A 801 111.38 15.36 32.75
CA ILE A 801 112.29 16.18 31.96
C ILE A 801 112.93 17.20 32.89
N THR A 802 114.25 17.29 32.88
CA THR A 802 114.97 18.28 33.67
C THR A 802 116.26 18.73 33.03
N HIS A 803 116.73 19.93 33.37
CA HIS A 803 118.08 20.41 33.06
C HIS A 803 119.07 20.17 34.20
N ASP A 804 118.60 19.82 35.40
CA ASP A 804 119.41 19.53 36.58
C ASP A 804 119.87 18.06 36.56
N SER A 805 121.00 17.77 35.90
CA SER A 805 121.51 16.38 35.83
C SER A 805 121.98 15.86 37.19
N GLU A 806 122.54 16.73 38.03
CA GLU A 806 123.09 16.41 39.36
C GLU A 806 122.07 15.77 40.32
N ILE A 807 120.78 16.10 40.19
CA ILE A 807 119.71 15.61 41.08
C ILE A 807 119.39 14.13 40.83
N PHE A 808 119.59 13.67 39.60
CA PHE A 808 119.22 12.31 39.15
C PHE A 808 120.42 11.45 38.75
N GLU A 809 121.65 12.00 38.79
CA GLU A 809 122.89 11.26 38.54
C GLU A 809 123.14 10.17 39.62
N ASP A 810 122.82 10.46 40.88
CA ASP A 810 122.90 9.51 42.00
C ASP A 810 121.55 8.81 42.30
N ALA A 811 120.56 8.97 41.41
CA ALA A 811 119.25 8.37 41.57
C ALA A 811 119.14 7.00 40.88
N ASP A 812 118.55 6.02 41.58
CA ASP A 812 118.17 4.73 41.00
C ASP A 812 117.01 4.96 40.01
N VAL A 813 117.34 5.19 38.73
CA VAL A 813 116.40 5.47 37.64
C VAL A 813 116.55 4.40 36.55
N ASP A 814 115.43 3.89 36.05
CA ASP A 814 115.42 2.78 35.08
C ASP A 814 115.98 3.19 33.71
N HIS A 815 115.67 4.41 33.26
CA HIS A 815 116.11 4.93 31.97
C HIS A 815 116.55 6.39 32.06
N LEU A 816 117.79 6.69 31.65
CA LEU A 816 118.31 8.05 31.58
C LEU A 816 118.66 8.41 30.12
N TYR A 817 117.95 9.37 29.54
CA TYR A 817 118.19 9.85 28.18
C TYR A 817 118.86 11.22 28.19
N LYS A 818 120.05 11.32 27.61
CA LYS A 818 120.78 12.57 27.43
C LYS A 818 120.50 13.18 26.06
N PHE A 819 120.04 14.42 26.06
CA PHE A 819 119.70 15.21 24.89
C PHE A 819 120.76 16.27 24.64
N GLU A 820 121.41 16.19 23.48
CA GLU A 820 122.43 17.14 23.04
C GLU A 820 122.02 17.76 21.70
N MET A 821 122.17 19.09 21.60
CA MET A 821 121.94 19.81 20.35
C MET A 821 123.21 19.80 19.51
N THR A 822 123.13 19.29 18.29
CA THR A 822 124.23 19.26 17.31
C THR A 822 123.83 19.97 16.01
N ASP A 823 124.78 20.19 15.10
CA ASP A 823 124.51 20.76 13.77
C ASP A 823 123.51 19.90 12.95
N GLN A 824 123.39 18.60 13.27
CA GLN A 824 122.44 17.69 12.61
C GLN A 824 121.06 17.65 13.29
N GLY A 825 120.86 18.41 14.37
CA GLY A 825 119.66 18.44 15.21
C GLY A 825 119.90 17.78 16.58
N THR A 826 118.81 17.45 17.26
CA THR A 826 118.84 16.74 18.55
C THR A 826 119.38 15.34 18.39
N VAL A 827 120.42 15.01 19.16
CA VAL A 827 120.93 13.66 19.35
C VAL A 827 120.52 13.19 20.74
N VAL A 828 119.89 12.02 20.81
CA VAL A 828 119.47 11.38 22.07
C VAL A 828 120.34 10.14 22.29
N SER A 829 120.97 10.07 23.45
CA SER A 829 121.76 8.90 23.88
C SER A 829 121.21 8.36 25.19
N GLU A 830 121.02 7.05 25.28
CA GLU A 830 120.64 6.39 26.53
C GLU A 830 121.90 6.15 27.36
N ILE A 831 121.96 6.74 28.54
CA ILE A 831 122.99 6.46 29.53
C ILE A 831 122.48 5.26 30.32
N ARG A 832 123.13 4.10 30.15
CA ARG A 832 122.89 2.96 31.04
C ARG A 832 123.52 3.28 32.38
N VAL A 833 122.69 3.52 33.39
CA VAL A 833 123.12 3.50 34.78
C VAL A 833 123.49 2.04 35.08
N GLN A 834 124.77 1.78 35.38
CA GLN A 834 125.18 0.46 35.85
C GLN A 834 124.66 0.31 37.29
N LEU A 835 123.85 -0.73 37.51
CA LEU A 835 123.43 -1.22 38.83
C LEU A 835 124.59 -1.33 39.82
#